data_AF-A0A553PCA2-F1
#
_entry.id   AF-A0A553PCA2-F1
#
_cell.length_a   1.000
_cell.length_b   1.000
_cell.length_c   1.000
_cell.angle_alpha   90.00
_cell.angle_beta   90.00
_cell.angle_gamma   90.00
#
_symmetry.space_group_name_H-M   'P 1'
#
loop_
_entity.id
_entity.type
_entity.pdbx_description
1 polymer ?
#
loop_
_entity_poly.entity_id
_entity_poly.type
_entity_poly.pdbx_seq_one_letter_code
_entity_poly.pdbx_strand_id
1 'polypeptide(L)'
;MIKVIQDWWDSLSDIKKPVHCQDRIKNVPWSKKRAQGKILIQVVQCTNQTRPIQFHFKGKGVAGNSTINGPGKLKFANFSLDEGQIDETMCFKTAQVNDGKVVDVIGTFVNGTINGHSKIKFDNGWSVIGRFVKGAPHGFARYFNEEGELFTVGYFQNGLAHGLAWYKPRKMDLFVFKNWDATLRSNDRALMIVNGTHVLDGLNYDYISFYDDLHNATITDFLKTEDCMLDQIKWEVGNQLDYRYLPGSNTNELAKVPIKFTPNKFCNPNDSRPTRERLFEWNQHISSKSFHRIVLEHKRTANPPSRKDPMVIVVDPEIKPWPKPRDLFNVTWFGMPNITVKLRDGGGLDINGRFHGFASLDVISAHTPLIPKVTGFNFSLITILGFFHHGIPHGLVYMDTTDGRSLSGWIEDNVIHGPIYVGGEVPILPITVPMNEIMHYVKPGLGMLGRFESGKPIGPIWIGMFGGGRLYGELNADHEFTGTNLTFIYADMETALHGQFEDKKMISTQEVEILEDGCDENGMKTITKWSKPSGPTFYYKASTNESFGAGPPNVADPFERKWVELRNSTLLGSGQGLFLKQKPLGDHYISFYNGFMYDQKQAKIYREWCTQNTTKSDDERRHCKKYSLGISYTNVVINIPPEYDTPDVFHPTLAHKINHHFTKNNTYFSDIEHPRWGMIQSVRMSNYRTVLPDKELFGYYGYSEADFPEDFPWYHELRRQMEREVRLEKEAAAKKAAITSKPKP
;
A
#
# COMPACT_ATOMS: atom_id res chain seq x y z
N MET A 1 28.33 26.77 15.57
CA MET A 1 28.64 25.32 15.51
C MET A 1 28.07 24.67 14.26
N ILE A 2 26.77 24.81 13.98
CA ILE A 2 26.15 24.24 12.75
C ILE A 2 26.89 24.64 11.47
N LYS A 3 27.23 25.92 11.30
CA LYS A 3 28.02 26.39 10.16
C LYS A 3 29.36 25.65 10.01
N VAL A 4 30.03 25.29 11.11
CA VAL A 4 31.30 24.54 11.06
C VAL A 4 31.07 23.12 10.51
N ILE A 5 29.94 22.51 10.85
CA ILE A 5 29.55 21.19 10.33
C ILE A 5 29.25 21.28 8.83
N GLN A 6 28.53 22.33 8.41
CA GLN A 6 28.23 22.57 7.00
C GLN A 6 29.52 22.83 6.19
N ASP A 7 30.37 23.75 6.66
CA ASP A 7 31.65 24.07 6.02
C ASP A 7 32.55 22.81 5.93
N TRP A 8 32.56 21.96 6.97
CA TRP A 8 33.26 20.66 6.95
C TRP A 8 32.67 19.71 5.91
N TRP A 9 31.36 19.55 5.87
CA TRP A 9 30.69 18.68 4.90
C TRP A 9 30.94 19.12 3.46
N ASP A 10 30.84 20.42 3.19
CA ASP A 10 31.06 21.00 1.88
C ASP A 10 32.52 20.79 1.44
N SER A 11 33.48 20.97 2.36
CA SER A 11 34.89 20.69 2.07
C SER A 11 35.13 19.23 1.66
N LEU A 12 34.41 18.27 2.27
CA LEU A 12 34.49 16.86 1.88
C LEU A 12 33.71 16.56 0.60
N SER A 13 32.66 17.32 0.31
CA SER A 13 31.86 17.17 -0.90
C SER A 13 32.64 17.59 -2.15
N ASP A 14 33.40 18.68 -2.07
CA ASP A 14 34.18 19.23 -3.18
C ASP A 14 35.36 18.33 -3.59
N ILE A 15 35.91 17.56 -2.63
CA ILE A 15 37.06 16.70 -2.89
C ILE A 15 36.61 15.38 -3.53
N LYS A 16 36.60 15.31 -4.86
CA LYS A 16 36.25 14.08 -5.63
C LYS A 16 37.42 13.08 -5.82
N LYS A 17 38.45 13.17 -4.98
CA LYS A 17 39.65 12.30 -4.93
C LYS A 17 39.80 11.65 -3.54
N PRO A 18 40.56 10.55 -3.40
CA PRO A 18 40.84 9.98 -2.08
C PRO A 18 41.54 10.97 -1.16
N VAL A 19 41.18 10.96 0.13
CA VAL A 19 41.80 11.79 1.18
C VAL A 19 42.53 10.86 2.13
N HIS A 20 43.71 11.28 2.60
CA HIS A 20 44.48 10.54 3.59
C HIS A 20 44.04 10.96 4.99
N CYS A 21 43.36 10.05 5.68
CA CYS A 21 42.83 10.22 7.02
C CYS A 21 43.55 9.27 7.97
N GLN A 22 43.71 9.63 9.24
CA GLN A 22 44.28 8.70 10.20
C GLN A 22 43.33 7.52 10.39
N ASP A 23 43.91 6.32 10.42
CA ASP A 23 43.13 5.10 10.59
C ASP A 23 42.81 4.91 12.07
N ARG A 24 41.59 5.27 12.46
CA ARG A 24 41.11 5.16 13.85
C ARG A 24 40.63 3.75 14.21
N ILE A 25 40.53 2.87 13.22
CA ILE A 25 40.17 1.48 13.43
C ILE A 25 41.39 0.79 14.06
N LYS A 26 41.32 0.50 15.38
CA LYS A 26 42.36 -0.30 16.06
C LYS A 26 42.63 -1.54 15.21
N ASN A 27 43.90 -1.89 14.98
CA ASN A 27 44.35 -3.02 14.17
C ASN A 27 43.67 -4.35 14.58
N VAL A 28 42.45 -4.58 14.10
CA VAL A 28 41.78 -5.87 14.17
C VAL A 28 42.24 -6.64 12.94
N PRO A 29 42.94 -7.76 13.08
CA PRO A 29 43.39 -8.53 11.94
C PRO A 29 42.20 -8.89 11.04
N TRP A 30 42.32 -8.66 9.73
CA TRP A 30 41.34 -9.07 8.72
C TRP A 30 40.91 -10.55 8.85
N SER A 31 41.73 -11.38 9.51
CA SER A 31 41.55 -12.82 9.73
C SER A 31 40.72 -13.23 10.95
N LYS A 32 40.37 -12.33 11.89
CA LYS A 32 39.51 -12.71 13.04
C LYS A 32 38.04 -12.80 12.60
N LYS A 33 37.35 -13.87 13.03
CA LYS A 33 35.94 -14.28 12.75
C LYS A 33 34.85 -13.21 13.02
N ARG A 34 34.95 -11.99 12.50
CA ARG A 34 33.83 -11.03 12.39
C ARG A 34 33.11 -11.22 11.06
N ALA A 35 31.83 -10.86 11.01
CA ALA A 35 31.07 -10.82 9.77
C ALA A 35 31.80 -9.93 8.74
N GLN A 36 32.04 -10.48 7.55
CA GLN A 36 32.57 -9.73 6.42
C GLN A 36 31.41 -9.07 5.67
N GLY A 37 31.53 -7.77 5.41
CA GLY A 37 30.58 -6.98 4.63
C GLY A 37 30.70 -7.21 3.12
N LYS A 38 30.02 -6.38 2.33
CA LYS A 38 30.02 -6.49 0.87
C LYS A 38 31.42 -6.21 0.32
N ILE A 39 32.00 -7.19 -0.37
CA ILE A 39 33.18 -7.02 -1.21
C ILE A 39 32.70 -6.42 -2.53
N LEU A 40 33.09 -5.17 -2.82
CA LEU A 40 32.56 -4.45 -3.98
C LEU A 40 33.15 -4.95 -5.29
N ILE A 41 34.42 -5.35 -5.27
CA ILE A 41 35.11 -5.93 -6.43
C ILE A 41 36.22 -6.86 -5.98
N GLN A 42 36.25 -8.08 -6.51
CA GLN A 42 37.31 -9.06 -6.29
C GLN A 42 37.52 -9.90 -7.53
N VAL A 43 38.77 -10.16 -7.87
CA VAL A 43 39.11 -11.15 -8.91
C VAL A 43 38.97 -12.55 -8.35
N VAL A 44 38.29 -13.42 -9.11
CA VAL A 44 38.01 -14.80 -8.75
C VAL A 44 38.41 -15.73 -9.89
N GLN A 45 38.67 -16.99 -9.57
CA GLN A 45 38.82 -18.01 -10.62
C GLN A 45 37.49 -18.19 -11.34
N CYS A 46 37.55 -18.34 -12.66
CA CYS A 46 36.36 -18.60 -13.46
C CYS A 46 35.80 -19.99 -13.15
N THR A 47 34.58 -20.03 -12.64
CA THR A 47 33.78 -21.24 -12.37
C THR A 47 32.49 -21.20 -13.20
N ASN A 48 31.72 -22.29 -13.20
CA ASN A 48 30.41 -22.35 -13.89
C ASN A 48 29.41 -21.25 -13.43
N GLN A 49 29.64 -20.63 -12.26
CA GLN A 49 28.79 -19.56 -11.70
C GLN A 49 29.32 -18.14 -11.98
N THR A 50 30.52 -17.98 -12.55
CA THR A 50 31.15 -16.68 -12.82
C THR A 50 31.58 -16.61 -14.27
N ARG A 51 31.06 -15.64 -15.03
CA ARG A 51 31.42 -15.48 -16.45
C ARG A 51 32.63 -14.54 -16.60
N PRO A 52 33.50 -14.77 -17.58
CA PRO A 52 34.55 -13.81 -17.93
C PRO A 52 33.90 -12.47 -18.30
N ILE A 53 34.46 -11.38 -17.80
CA ILE A 53 34.00 -10.02 -18.08
C ILE A 53 35.08 -9.32 -18.89
N GLN A 54 34.70 -8.69 -20.00
CA GLN A 54 35.59 -7.82 -20.76
C GLN A 54 35.84 -6.52 -19.98
N PHE A 55 37.11 -6.15 -19.89
CA PHE A 55 37.52 -4.92 -19.22
C PHE A 55 38.70 -4.28 -19.94
N HIS A 56 38.83 -2.97 -19.73
CA HIS A 56 40.00 -2.20 -20.13
C HIS A 56 40.77 -1.76 -18.88
N PHE A 57 42.05 -2.10 -18.80
CA PHE A 57 42.94 -1.65 -17.73
C PHE A 57 44.05 -0.75 -18.27
N LYS A 58 44.25 0.40 -17.60
CA LYS A 58 45.34 1.34 -17.87
C LYS A 58 46.10 1.63 -16.58
N GLY A 59 47.34 1.17 -16.46
CA GLY A 59 48.12 1.36 -15.22
C GLY A 59 49.58 0.88 -15.30
N LYS A 60 50.34 1.16 -14.24
CA LYS A 60 51.73 0.70 -14.08
C LYS A 60 51.72 -0.67 -13.39
N GLY A 61 51.71 -1.75 -14.16
CA GLY A 61 51.87 -3.12 -13.63
C GLY A 61 51.01 -4.20 -14.29
N VAL A 62 50.94 -4.22 -15.62
CA VAL A 62 50.52 -5.42 -16.36
C VAL A 62 51.74 -6.33 -16.47
N ALA A 63 51.94 -7.23 -15.50
CA ALA A 63 53.02 -8.21 -15.55
C ALA A 63 52.49 -9.50 -16.18
N GLY A 64 52.75 -9.67 -17.49
CA GLY A 64 52.91 -10.91 -18.29
C GLY A 64 52.06 -12.18 -18.09
N ASN A 65 51.23 -12.32 -17.05
CA ASN A 65 50.54 -13.54 -16.62
C ASN A 65 49.15 -13.22 -16.03
N SER A 66 48.38 -12.33 -16.65
CA SER A 66 46.94 -12.13 -16.34
C SER A 66 46.61 -11.63 -14.92
N THR A 67 47.54 -10.96 -14.23
CA THR A 67 47.27 -10.38 -12.89
C THR A 67 47.55 -8.88 -12.87
N ILE A 68 46.47 -8.11 -12.67
CA ILE A 68 46.53 -6.64 -12.56
C ILE A 68 47.16 -6.26 -11.22
N ASN A 69 48.31 -5.59 -11.26
CA ASN A 69 49.02 -5.12 -10.08
C ASN A 69 49.41 -3.64 -10.24
N GLY A 70 49.51 -2.93 -9.11
CA GLY A 70 49.92 -1.53 -9.09
C GLY A 70 48.78 -0.54 -9.36
N PRO A 71 49.10 0.76 -9.44
CA PRO A 71 48.11 1.81 -9.64
C PRO A 71 47.60 1.82 -11.09
N GLY A 72 46.28 1.93 -11.23
CA GLY A 72 45.65 2.02 -12.55
C GLY A 72 44.16 2.30 -12.52
N LYS A 73 43.58 2.24 -13.71
CA LYS A 73 42.16 2.44 -13.97
C LYS A 73 41.60 1.22 -14.70
N LEU A 74 40.56 0.62 -14.15
CA LEU A 74 39.82 -0.51 -14.68
C LEU A 74 38.41 -0.06 -15.08
N LYS A 75 38.01 -0.31 -16.33
CA LYS A 75 36.65 -0.04 -16.82
C LYS A 75 36.02 -1.32 -17.36
N PHE A 76 34.77 -1.58 -17.02
CA PHE A 76 34.01 -2.72 -17.55
C PHE A 76 33.29 -2.35 -18.85
N ALA A 77 33.38 -3.22 -19.86
CA ALA A 77 33.02 -2.91 -21.26
C ALA A 77 31.52 -2.98 -21.61
N ASN A 78 30.61 -3.15 -20.64
CA ASN A 78 29.22 -3.51 -20.92
C ASN A 78 28.32 -2.38 -21.48
N PHE A 79 28.90 -1.28 -21.97
CA PHE A 79 28.19 -0.21 -22.66
C PHE A 79 29.08 0.31 -23.79
N SER A 80 28.58 0.20 -25.02
CA SER A 80 29.15 0.58 -26.32
C SER A 80 30.50 1.28 -26.31
N LEU A 81 31.54 0.62 -26.82
CA LEU A 81 32.81 1.25 -27.16
C LEU A 81 32.96 1.30 -28.68
N ASP A 82 33.22 2.51 -29.19
CA ASP A 82 33.74 2.75 -30.53
C ASP A 82 35.07 1.99 -30.75
N GLU A 83 35.30 1.69 -32.02
CA GLU A 83 36.33 0.77 -32.52
C GLU A 83 37.76 1.10 -32.05
N GLY A 84 38.42 0.07 -31.51
CA GLY A 84 39.88 -0.02 -31.47
C GLY A 84 40.52 0.19 -30.10
N GLN A 85 40.45 -0.81 -29.21
CA GLN A 85 41.46 -1.01 -28.16
C GLN A 85 41.37 -2.39 -27.47
N ILE A 86 42.52 -2.89 -27.02
CA ILE A 86 42.83 -4.28 -26.59
C ILE A 86 41.92 -4.76 -25.44
N ASP A 87 41.33 -5.96 -25.62
CA ASP A 87 40.44 -6.68 -24.69
C ASP A 87 41.21 -7.71 -23.84
N GLU A 88 41.10 -7.62 -22.51
CA GLU A 88 41.47 -8.70 -21.59
C GLU A 88 40.19 -9.31 -20.94
N THR A 89 40.21 -10.61 -20.63
CA THR A 89 39.09 -11.31 -19.98
C THR A 89 39.50 -11.90 -18.63
N MET A 90 38.76 -11.57 -17.58
CA MET A 90 38.92 -12.14 -16.23
C MET A 90 37.55 -12.27 -15.56
N CYS A 91 37.43 -13.17 -14.59
CA CYS A 91 36.22 -13.28 -13.77
C CYS A 91 36.31 -12.37 -12.54
N PHE A 92 35.32 -11.49 -12.39
CA PHE A 92 35.17 -10.64 -11.21
C PHE A 92 33.89 -11.02 -10.47
N LYS A 93 33.98 -11.01 -9.15
CA LYS A 93 32.82 -10.89 -8.28
C LYS A 93 32.64 -9.41 -7.95
N THR A 94 31.53 -8.83 -8.41
CA THR A 94 31.15 -7.45 -8.08
C THR A 94 29.90 -7.45 -7.21
N ALA A 95 29.80 -6.49 -6.29
CA ALA A 95 28.58 -6.23 -5.55
C ALA A 95 27.85 -5.03 -6.12
N GLN A 96 26.53 -5.00 -5.92
CA GLN A 96 25.70 -3.86 -6.28
C GLN A 96 25.58 -2.88 -5.12
N VAL A 97 25.54 -1.59 -5.46
CA VAL A 97 25.22 -0.49 -4.54
C VAL A 97 24.03 0.27 -5.12
N ASN A 98 22.91 0.27 -4.37
CA ASN A 98 21.64 0.86 -4.80
C ASN A 98 21.21 0.38 -6.21
N ASP A 99 21.25 -0.95 -6.40
CA ASP A 99 21.03 -1.68 -7.66
C ASP A 99 22.01 -1.38 -8.81
N GLY A 100 22.97 -0.49 -8.59
CA GLY A 100 24.00 -0.16 -9.57
C GLY A 100 25.14 -1.17 -9.60
N LYS A 101 25.63 -1.50 -10.80
CA LYS A 101 26.79 -2.38 -11.03
C LYS A 101 28.06 -1.56 -11.20
N VAL A 102 29.19 -2.11 -10.75
CA VAL A 102 30.49 -1.47 -10.89
C VAL A 102 30.86 -1.28 -12.36
N VAL A 103 31.24 -0.06 -12.76
CA VAL A 103 31.63 0.28 -14.15
C VAL A 103 33.02 0.87 -14.28
N ASP A 104 33.49 1.62 -13.29
CA ASP A 104 34.80 2.31 -13.32
C ASP A 104 35.47 2.19 -11.95
N VAL A 105 36.72 1.74 -11.92
CA VAL A 105 37.52 1.58 -10.71
C VAL A 105 38.87 2.23 -10.92
N ILE A 106 39.23 3.17 -10.06
CA ILE A 106 40.52 3.87 -10.07
C ILE A 106 41.19 3.62 -8.72
N GLY A 107 42.39 3.05 -8.71
CA GLY A 107 43.10 2.76 -7.48
C GLY A 107 44.31 1.88 -7.66
N THR A 108 44.82 1.34 -6.56
CA THR A 108 45.90 0.37 -6.55
C THR A 108 45.34 -1.05 -6.50
N PHE A 109 45.86 -1.92 -7.36
CA PHE A 109 45.46 -3.31 -7.47
C PHE A 109 46.57 -4.21 -6.92
N VAL A 110 46.16 -5.25 -6.19
CA VAL A 110 47.02 -6.34 -5.72
C VAL A 110 46.32 -7.64 -6.09
N ASN A 111 46.94 -8.42 -6.99
CA ASN A 111 46.36 -9.64 -7.58
C ASN A 111 44.95 -9.41 -8.13
N GLY A 112 44.78 -8.33 -8.89
CA GLY A 112 43.50 -7.97 -9.52
C GLY A 112 42.44 -7.40 -8.58
N THR A 113 42.68 -7.40 -7.27
CA THR A 113 41.74 -6.88 -6.27
C THR A 113 42.19 -5.51 -5.77
N ILE A 114 41.24 -4.60 -5.57
CA ILE A 114 41.55 -3.24 -5.12
C ILE A 114 42.02 -3.21 -3.66
N ASN A 115 43.12 -2.51 -3.42
CA ASN A 115 43.77 -2.42 -2.11
C ASN A 115 44.49 -1.07 -1.98
N GLY A 116 44.12 -0.27 -0.98
CA GLY A 116 44.56 1.10 -0.81
C GLY A 116 43.48 2.13 -1.14
N HIS A 117 43.90 3.36 -1.40
CA HIS A 117 43.01 4.50 -1.65
C HIS A 117 42.48 4.48 -3.07
N SER A 118 41.15 4.47 -3.21
CA SER A 118 40.51 4.21 -4.49
C SER A 118 39.15 4.87 -4.64
N LYS A 119 38.67 4.90 -5.88
CA LYS A 119 37.36 5.36 -6.30
C LYS A 119 36.68 4.30 -7.15
N ILE A 120 35.43 3.96 -6.82
CA ILE A 120 34.59 3.05 -7.61
C ILE A 120 33.34 3.82 -8.04
N LYS A 121 32.96 3.71 -9.31
CA LYS A 121 31.70 4.23 -9.87
C LYS A 121 30.79 3.10 -10.31
N PHE A 122 29.49 3.37 -10.24
CA PHE A 122 28.41 2.47 -10.63
C PHE A 122 27.67 3.02 -11.86
N ASP A 123 27.02 2.14 -12.63
CA ASP A 123 26.23 2.50 -13.82
C ASP A 123 25.04 3.41 -13.52
N ASN A 124 24.46 3.32 -12.33
CA ASN A 124 23.41 4.21 -11.83
C ASN A 124 23.92 5.59 -11.39
N GLY A 125 25.19 5.95 -11.67
CA GLY A 125 25.78 7.25 -11.33
C GLY A 125 26.39 7.35 -9.92
N TRP A 126 26.10 6.41 -9.02
CA TRP A 126 26.68 6.41 -7.68
C TRP A 126 28.20 6.25 -7.71
N SER A 127 28.87 6.71 -6.65
CA SER A 127 30.28 6.40 -6.46
C SER A 127 30.69 6.32 -5.00
N VAL A 128 31.76 5.57 -4.74
CA VAL A 128 32.41 5.48 -3.43
C VAL A 128 33.89 5.83 -3.55
N ILE A 129 34.38 6.62 -2.60
CA ILE A 129 35.78 7.05 -2.53
C ILE A 129 36.27 6.79 -1.11
N GLY A 130 37.35 6.01 -0.97
CA GLY A 130 37.88 5.69 0.35
C GLY A 130 39.06 4.74 0.27
N ARG A 131 39.45 4.20 1.43
CA ARG A 131 40.43 3.13 1.51
C ARG A 131 39.74 1.77 1.40
N PHE A 132 40.38 0.87 0.67
CA PHE A 132 39.92 -0.49 0.41
C PHE A 132 40.96 -1.48 0.90
N VAL A 133 40.52 -2.61 1.42
CA VAL A 133 41.37 -3.77 1.69
C VAL A 133 40.67 -4.98 1.09
N LYS A 134 41.37 -5.72 0.22
CA LYS A 134 40.83 -6.91 -0.47
C LYS A 134 39.43 -6.68 -1.08
N GLY A 135 39.21 -5.54 -1.73
CA GLY A 135 37.96 -5.31 -2.45
C GLY A 135 36.81 -4.70 -1.63
N ALA A 136 36.96 -4.59 -0.31
CA ALA A 136 35.92 -4.00 0.55
C ALA A 136 36.39 -2.66 1.13
N PRO A 137 35.49 -1.69 1.35
CA PRO A 137 35.78 -0.48 2.11
C PRO A 137 36.36 -0.82 3.50
N HIS A 138 37.49 -0.20 3.85
CA HIS A 138 38.15 -0.41 5.14
C HIS A 138 38.89 0.88 5.53
N GLY A 139 38.51 1.49 6.65
CA GLY A 139 38.89 2.84 7.05
C GLY A 139 37.86 3.87 6.58
N PHE A 140 38.30 5.12 6.43
CA PHE A 140 37.46 6.23 6.01
C PHE A 140 36.95 6.06 4.57
N ALA A 141 35.64 6.26 4.36
CA ALA A 141 35.04 6.29 3.03
C ALA A 141 33.88 7.28 2.93
N ARG A 142 33.64 7.74 1.69
CA ARG A 142 32.59 8.67 1.30
C ARG A 142 31.80 8.09 0.14
N TYR A 143 30.47 8.23 0.20
CA TYR A 143 29.57 7.83 -0.87
C TYR A 143 28.91 9.05 -1.48
N PHE A 144 28.76 9.03 -2.80
CA PHE A 144 28.14 10.08 -3.58
C PHE A 144 26.97 9.49 -4.36
N ASN A 145 25.86 10.24 -4.42
CA ASN A 145 24.66 9.86 -5.16
C ASN A 145 24.84 9.99 -6.68
N GLU A 146 23.77 9.75 -7.43
CA GLU A 146 23.73 9.84 -8.89
C GLU A 146 23.93 11.26 -9.43
N GLU A 147 23.56 12.27 -8.64
CA GLU A 147 23.84 13.69 -8.91
C GLU A 147 25.28 14.10 -8.57
N GLY A 148 26.06 13.20 -7.96
CA GLY A 148 27.44 13.45 -7.55
C GLY A 148 27.59 14.24 -6.24
N GLU A 149 26.51 14.45 -5.50
CA GLU A 149 26.49 15.08 -4.19
C GLU A 149 26.98 14.09 -3.12
N LEU A 150 27.69 14.59 -2.10
CA LEU A 150 28.07 13.77 -0.96
C LEU A 150 26.80 13.29 -0.25
N PHE A 151 26.65 11.99 -0.12
CA PHE A 151 25.51 11.35 0.52
C PHE A 151 25.85 10.88 1.94
N THR A 152 27.11 10.48 2.15
CA THR A 152 27.54 9.78 3.37
C THR A 152 29.04 9.92 3.57
N VAL A 153 29.45 10.02 4.84
CA VAL A 153 30.84 9.85 5.29
C VAL A 153 30.90 9.05 6.60
N GLY A 154 31.83 8.11 6.68
CA GLY A 154 32.04 7.31 7.89
C GLY A 154 33.25 6.38 7.78
N TYR A 155 33.54 5.65 8.86
CA TYR A 155 34.53 4.58 8.86
C TYR A 155 33.88 3.24 8.53
N PHE A 156 34.64 2.35 7.89
CA PHE A 156 34.21 1.02 7.50
C PHE A 156 35.21 -0.02 7.98
N GLN A 157 34.73 -1.14 8.51
CA GLN A 157 35.56 -2.28 8.85
C GLN A 157 35.11 -3.49 8.04
N ASN A 158 35.99 -4.00 7.18
CA ASN A 158 35.75 -5.17 6.33
C ASN A 158 34.47 -5.07 5.46
N GLY A 159 34.19 -3.86 4.95
CA GLY A 159 33.00 -3.58 4.13
C GLY A 159 31.70 -3.37 4.91
N LEU A 160 31.73 -3.33 6.24
CA LEU A 160 30.62 -2.92 7.09
C LEU A 160 30.88 -1.51 7.61
N ALA A 161 29.85 -0.69 7.72
CA ALA A 161 29.96 0.60 8.40
C ALA A 161 30.35 0.39 9.87
N HIS A 162 31.17 1.29 10.40
CA HIS A 162 31.76 1.17 11.73
C HIS A 162 31.77 2.53 12.45
N GLY A 163 31.24 2.55 13.67
CA GLY A 163 31.20 3.71 14.55
C GLY A 163 30.29 4.83 14.06
N LEU A 164 30.59 6.05 14.50
CA LEU A 164 29.80 7.24 14.16
C LEU A 164 29.95 7.62 12.69
N ALA A 165 28.88 8.11 12.10
CA ALA A 165 28.83 8.51 10.70
C ALA A 165 27.86 9.66 10.47
N TRP A 166 28.11 10.36 9.37
CA TRP A 166 27.25 11.42 8.88
C TRP A 166 26.62 11.03 7.55
N TYR A 167 25.34 11.32 7.39
CA TYR A 167 24.68 11.19 6.09
C TYR A 167 23.66 12.31 5.86
N LYS A 168 23.37 12.56 4.58
CA LYS A 168 22.41 13.57 4.13
C LYS A 168 21.41 12.89 3.19
N PRO A 169 20.15 12.66 3.61
CA PRO A 169 19.13 12.08 2.74
C PRO A 169 18.93 12.90 1.46
N ARG A 170 18.55 12.23 0.37
CA ARG A 170 18.31 12.88 -0.92
C ARG A 170 17.26 13.98 -0.79
N LYS A 171 17.52 15.14 -1.42
CA LYS A 171 16.56 16.23 -1.59
C LYS A 171 15.95 16.76 -0.29
N MET A 172 16.60 16.53 0.85
CA MET A 172 16.22 17.04 2.17
C MET A 172 17.34 17.95 2.70
N ASP A 173 16.96 19.08 3.28
CA ASP A 173 17.90 19.90 4.05
C ASP A 173 18.05 19.36 5.48
N LEU A 174 18.59 18.14 5.56
CA LEU A 174 18.74 17.39 6.80
C LEU A 174 20.13 16.76 6.87
N PHE A 175 20.89 17.09 7.91
CA PHE A 175 22.09 16.32 8.27
C PHE A 175 21.76 15.38 9.41
N VAL A 176 22.23 14.15 9.32
CA VAL A 176 22.09 13.17 10.38
C VAL A 176 23.46 12.69 10.82
N PHE A 177 23.69 12.76 12.12
CA PHE A 177 24.82 12.16 12.80
C PHE A 177 24.35 11.03 13.73
N LYS A 178 24.83 9.82 13.48
CA LYS A 178 24.44 8.65 14.28
C LYS A 178 25.52 7.59 14.33
N ASN A 179 25.34 6.60 15.20
CA ASN A 179 26.19 5.43 15.25
C ASN A 179 25.76 4.39 14.20
N TRP A 180 26.70 4.03 13.32
CA TRP A 180 26.58 3.02 12.27
C TRP A 180 27.21 1.68 12.64
N ASP A 181 27.71 1.50 13.87
CA ASP A 181 28.00 0.19 14.43
C ASP A 181 26.73 -0.65 14.58
N ALA A 182 26.20 -1.09 13.45
CA ALA A 182 25.22 -2.14 13.32
C ALA A 182 25.87 -3.52 13.53
N THR A 183 26.84 -3.63 14.46
CA THR A 183 27.03 -4.90 15.17
C THR A 183 26.02 -4.95 16.30
N LEU A 184 24.74 -5.10 16.00
CA LEU A 184 23.74 -5.62 16.94
C LEU A 184 23.75 -5.01 18.38
N ARG A 185 24.21 -3.78 18.61
CA ARG A 185 24.44 -3.21 19.96
C ARG A 185 24.36 -1.66 19.94
N SER A 186 23.11 -1.16 19.95
CA SER A 186 22.55 0.15 20.32
C SER A 186 23.35 1.46 20.17
N ASN A 187 22.81 2.39 19.35
CA ASN A 187 22.12 3.60 19.84
C ASN A 187 21.25 4.17 18.69
N ASP A 188 19.92 4.08 18.79
CA ASP A 188 18.99 4.48 17.71
C ASP A 188 18.68 5.99 17.68
N ARG A 189 19.20 6.73 18.66
CA ARG A 189 19.11 8.19 18.69
C ARG A 189 20.17 8.79 17.79
N ALA A 190 19.74 9.73 16.97
CA ALA A 190 20.59 10.50 16.09
C ALA A 190 20.48 11.99 16.42
N LEU A 191 21.59 12.68 16.27
CA LEU A 191 21.60 14.13 16.19
C LEU A 191 21.22 14.53 14.75
N MET A 192 20.25 15.41 14.62
CA MET A 192 19.70 15.86 13.35
C MET A 192 19.83 17.37 13.24
N ILE A 193 20.27 17.87 12.08
CA ILE A 193 20.29 19.30 11.78
C ILE A 193 19.31 19.55 10.64
N VAL A 194 18.16 20.12 10.96
CA VAL A 194 17.06 20.38 10.03
C VAL A 194 17.11 21.83 9.55
N ASN A 195 16.93 22.05 8.24
CA ASN A 195 16.91 23.35 7.59
C ASN A 195 18.15 24.20 7.93
N GLY A 196 19.31 23.54 8.10
CA GLY A 196 20.59 24.16 8.46
C GLY A 196 20.61 24.93 9.80
N THR A 197 19.59 24.82 10.65
CA THR A 197 19.41 25.73 11.78
C THR A 197 18.89 25.07 13.05
N HIS A 198 18.06 24.04 12.93
CA HIS A 198 17.42 23.39 14.08
C HIS A 198 18.16 22.11 14.41
N VAL A 199 18.67 21.99 15.64
CA VAL A 199 19.34 20.79 16.11
C VAL A 199 18.35 19.98 16.94
N LEU A 200 18.15 18.73 16.55
CA LEU A 200 17.25 17.80 17.20
C LEU A 200 18.00 16.54 17.62
N ASP A 201 17.52 15.91 18.67
CA ASP A 201 17.92 14.58 19.09
C ASP A 201 16.68 13.70 19.07
N GLY A 202 16.74 12.55 18.41
CA GLY A 202 15.57 11.68 18.36
C GLY A 202 15.83 10.38 17.62
N LEU A 203 14.80 9.54 17.56
CA LEU A 203 14.86 8.26 16.88
C LEU A 203 14.92 8.49 15.37
N ASN A 204 15.83 7.79 14.71
CA ASN A 204 16.07 7.94 13.29
C ASN A 204 15.74 6.67 12.50
N TYR A 205 14.91 6.83 11.48
CA TYR A 205 14.45 5.75 10.62
C TYR A 205 14.87 5.98 9.15
N ASP A 206 16.17 5.85 8.86
CA ASP A 206 16.78 6.10 7.53
C ASP A 206 15.99 5.51 6.35
N TYR A 207 15.45 4.29 6.49
CA TYR A 207 14.83 3.55 5.37
C TYR A 207 13.52 4.18 4.90
N ILE A 208 12.75 4.76 5.81
CA ILE A 208 11.46 5.40 5.51
C ILE A 208 11.49 6.92 5.71
N SER A 209 12.67 7.50 5.97
CA SER A 209 12.83 8.94 6.25
C SER A 209 11.85 9.44 7.33
N PHE A 210 11.63 8.62 8.35
CA PHE A 210 10.80 8.93 9.50
C PHE A 210 11.70 9.32 10.67
N TYR A 211 11.23 10.20 11.55
CA TYR A 211 11.94 10.62 12.77
C TYR A 211 10.92 10.86 13.88
N ASP A 212 11.08 10.21 15.02
CA ASP A 212 10.13 10.23 16.16
C ASP A 212 10.88 10.45 17.48
N ASP A 213 10.13 10.64 18.56
CA ASP A 213 10.66 10.97 19.89
C ASP A 213 11.71 12.09 19.82
N LEU A 214 11.34 13.16 19.10
CA LEU A 214 12.21 14.29 18.83
C LEU A 214 12.30 15.18 20.05
N HIS A 215 13.50 15.58 20.40
CA HIS A 215 13.81 16.58 21.39
C HIS A 215 14.56 17.72 20.74
N ASN A 216 14.36 18.94 21.24
CA ASN A 216 15.34 19.99 20.96
C ASN A 216 16.70 19.54 21.49
N ALA A 217 17.76 19.84 20.77
CA ALA A 217 19.11 19.57 21.23
C ALA A 217 20.00 20.78 20.99
N THR A 218 21.03 20.93 21.82
CA THR A 218 22.04 21.97 21.64
C THR A 218 23.41 21.31 21.54
N ILE A 219 24.14 21.59 20.46
CA ILE A 219 25.53 21.17 20.34
C ILE A 219 26.35 22.00 21.32
N THR A 220 26.94 21.36 22.31
CA THR A 220 27.67 22.03 23.40
C THR A 220 29.15 22.08 23.15
N ASP A 221 29.68 21.09 22.43
CA ASP A 221 31.11 20.99 22.15
C ASP A 221 31.32 20.10 20.93
N PHE A 222 32.39 20.37 20.19
CA PHE A 222 32.98 19.39 19.30
C PHE A 222 34.49 19.53 19.37
N LEU A 223 35.17 18.42 19.63
CA LEU A 223 36.63 18.39 19.48
C LEU A 223 36.91 18.45 17.99
N LYS A 224 37.53 19.56 17.56
CA LYS A 224 38.08 19.68 16.21
C LYS A 224 39.23 18.68 16.12
N THR A 225 38.92 17.46 15.71
CA THR A 225 39.97 16.46 15.52
C THR A 225 40.78 16.84 14.28
N GLU A 226 42.10 16.65 14.30
CA GLU A 226 43.01 16.92 13.17
C GLU A 226 42.80 15.96 11.98
N ASP A 227 41.64 15.31 11.88
CA ASP A 227 41.36 14.19 10.99
C ASP A 227 40.14 14.48 10.11
N CYS A 228 39.90 13.65 9.11
CA CYS A 228 38.87 13.87 8.09
C CYS A 228 37.42 13.82 8.59
N MET A 229 37.17 13.43 9.84
CA MET A 229 35.82 13.16 10.35
C MET A 229 35.49 13.94 11.62
N LEU A 230 34.25 14.42 11.69
CA LEU A 230 33.70 15.12 12.84
C LEU A 230 32.84 14.15 13.67
N ASP A 231 33.48 13.28 14.45
CA ASP A 231 32.83 12.25 15.30
C ASP A 231 32.71 12.63 16.78
N GLN A 232 33.53 13.56 17.28
CA GLN A 232 33.55 13.92 18.70
C GLN A 232 32.60 15.07 19.01
N ILE A 233 31.32 14.87 18.71
CA ILE A 233 30.26 15.86 18.94
C ILE A 233 29.59 15.55 20.27
N LYS A 234 29.48 16.56 21.13
CA LYS A 234 28.67 16.51 22.35
C LYS A 234 27.46 17.41 22.16
N TRP A 235 26.30 16.91 22.58
CA TRP A 235 25.08 17.69 22.62
C TRP A 235 24.31 17.40 23.90
N GLU A 236 23.53 18.38 24.32
CA GLU A 236 22.59 18.27 25.42
C GLU A 236 21.17 18.14 24.85
N VAL A 237 20.43 17.18 25.37
CA VAL A 237 19.03 16.93 25.01
C VAL A 237 18.15 17.84 25.86
N GLY A 238 17.36 18.67 25.18
CA GLY A 238 16.38 19.57 25.76
C GLY A 238 14.98 18.97 25.78
N ASN A 239 13.97 19.84 25.72
CA ASN A 239 12.57 19.45 25.82
C ASN A 239 12.14 18.58 24.64
N GLN A 240 11.31 17.57 24.94
CA GLN A 240 10.61 16.77 23.95
C GLN A 240 9.68 17.65 23.12
N LEU A 241 9.66 17.42 21.82
CA LEU A 241 8.80 18.09 20.87
C LEU A 241 7.47 17.34 20.76
N ASP A 242 6.42 18.07 20.43
CA ASP A 242 5.09 17.52 20.21
C ASP A 242 4.79 17.29 18.73
N TYR A 243 5.82 17.04 17.92
CA TYR A 243 5.71 16.64 16.52
C TYR A 243 6.80 15.64 16.14
N ARG A 244 6.53 14.86 15.09
CA ARG A 244 7.43 13.91 14.43
C ARG A 244 7.67 14.36 12.98
N TYR A 245 8.69 13.85 12.32
CA TYR A 245 8.89 14.07 10.88
C TYR A 245 8.54 12.82 10.08
N LEU A 246 7.72 13.00 9.04
CA LEU A 246 7.34 11.97 8.08
C LEU A 246 7.84 12.34 6.67
N PRO A 247 8.08 11.37 5.78
CA PRO A 247 8.27 11.66 4.37
C PRO A 247 7.03 12.37 3.82
N GLY A 248 7.24 13.51 3.14
CA GLY A 248 6.18 14.28 2.49
C GLY A 248 5.55 13.53 1.31
N SER A 249 4.40 14.03 0.83
CA SER A 249 3.74 13.50 -0.38
C SER A 249 4.58 13.68 -1.64
N ASN A 250 5.50 14.64 -1.62
CA ASN A 250 6.58 14.80 -2.58
C ASN A 250 7.87 14.39 -1.86
N THR A 251 8.73 13.60 -2.50
CA THR A 251 9.94 12.98 -1.92
C THR A 251 11.02 13.97 -1.43
N ASN A 252 10.74 15.27 -1.41
CA ASN A 252 11.68 16.36 -1.15
C ASN A 252 11.37 17.16 0.13
N GLU A 253 10.32 16.82 0.88
CA GLU A 253 9.92 17.58 2.08
C GLU A 253 9.72 16.67 3.29
N LEU A 254 10.19 17.11 4.46
CA LEU A 254 9.83 16.51 5.73
C LEU A 254 8.57 17.19 6.26
N ALA A 255 7.47 16.45 6.33
CA ALA A 255 6.25 16.95 6.93
C ALA A 255 6.39 16.89 8.46
N LYS A 256 6.36 18.05 9.12
CA LYS A 256 6.13 18.10 10.58
C LYS A 256 4.70 17.62 10.83
N VAL A 257 4.57 16.53 11.57
CA VAL A 257 3.27 15.97 11.95
C VAL A 257 3.13 16.04 13.46
N PRO A 258 2.12 16.76 13.98
CA PRO A 258 1.87 16.82 15.42
C PRO A 258 1.75 15.42 16.04
N ILE A 259 2.42 15.19 17.16
CA ILE A 259 2.29 14.04 18.06
C ILE A 259 1.05 14.23 18.94
N LYS A 260 0.75 15.47 19.33
CA LYS A 260 -0.52 15.78 19.99
C LYS A 260 -1.66 15.64 19.00
N PHE A 261 -2.70 14.96 19.44
CA PHE A 261 -3.98 14.92 18.75
C PHE A 261 -4.39 16.32 18.35
N THR A 262 -4.44 16.56 17.04
CA THR A 262 -5.13 17.71 16.50
C THR A 262 -6.55 17.22 16.25
N PRO A 263 -7.60 17.85 16.82
CA PRO A 263 -8.97 17.45 16.59
C PRO A 263 -9.18 17.25 15.11
N ASN A 264 -9.57 16.03 14.73
CA ASN A 264 -9.91 15.73 13.36
C ASN A 264 -10.88 16.82 12.88
N LYS A 265 -10.63 17.44 11.72
CA LYS A 265 -11.55 18.46 11.16
C LYS A 265 -12.99 17.94 11.06
N PHE A 266 -13.16 16.62 10.97
CA PHE A 266 -14.45 15.92 10.95
C PHE A 266 -15.12 15.77 12.33
N CYS A 267 -14.45 16.18 13.42
CA CYS A 267 -14.94 16.17 14.79
C CYS A 267 -15.13 17.59 15.36
N ASN A 268 -15.32 18.59 14.50
CA ASN A 268 -15.63 19.94 14.94
C ASN A 268 -17.10 20.02 15.40
N PRO A 269 -17.39 20.24 16.70
CA PRO A 269 -18.77 20.33 17.18
C PRO A 269 -19.54 21.53 16.62
N ASN A 270 -18.83 22.52 16.06
CA ASN A 270 -19.41 23.72 15.46
C ASN A 270 -19.63 23.59 13.93
N ASP A 271 -19.42 22.41 13.33
CA ASP A 271 -19.67 22.20 11.90
C ASP A 271 -21.17 22.14 11.59
N SER A 272 -21.73 23.23 11.08
CA SER A 272 -23.17 23.38 10.79
C SER A 272 -23.64 22.74 9.49
N ARG A 273 -22.76 22.05 8.74
CA ARG A 273 -23.14 21.39 7.49
C ARG A 273 -24.13 20.24 7.72
N PRO A 274 -24.87 19.77 6.71
CA PRO A 274 -25.70 18.58 6.84
C PRO A 274 -24.90 17.34 7.26
N THR A 275 -25.47 16.50 8.13
CA THR A 275 -24.88 15.24 8.63
C THR A 275 -24.36 14.37 7.49
N ARG A 276 -25.17 14.19 6.44
CA ARG A 276 -24.80 13.46 5.22
C ARG A 276 -23.52 13.97 4.57
N GLU A 277 -23.38 15.28 4.41
CA GLU A 277 -22.20 15.87 3.76
C GLU A 277 -20.94 15.67 4.61
N ARG A 278 -21.05 15.86 5.93
CA ARG A 278 -19.94 15.63 6.86
C ARG A 278 -19.47 14.18 6.87
N LEU A 279 -20.40 13.23 6.96
CA LEU A 279 -20.08 11.80 6.96
C LEU A 279 -19.56 11.33 5.61
N PHE A 280 -20.10 11.83 4.51
CA PHE A 280 -19.60 11.51 3.18
C PHE A 280 -18.15 11.99 3.00
N GLU A 281 -17.83 13.24 3.36
CA GLU A 281 -16.47 13.76 3.27
C GLU A 281 -15.50 12.98 4.19
N TRP A 282 -15.94 12.65 5.41
CA TRP A 282 -15.17 11.82 6.34
C TRP A 282 -14.90 10.41 5.76
N ASN A 283 -15.92 9.77 5.18
CA ASN A 283 -15.77 8.45 4.55
C ASN A 283 -14.78 8.48 3.38
N GLN A 284 -14.82 9.54 2.55
CA GLN A 284 -13.85 9.72 1.46
C GLN A 284 -12.42 9.90 1.99
N HIS A 285 -12.25 10.65 3.08
CA HIS A 285 -10.95 10.86 3.71
C HIS A 285 -10.35 9.55 4.23
N ILE A 286 -11.11 8.78 5.01
CA ILE A 286 -10.62 7.52 5.59
C ILE A 286 -10.48 6.41 4.55
N SER A 287 -11.14 6.50 3.40
CA SER A 287 -11.02 5.53 2.31
C SER A 287 -9.87 5.86 1.34
N SER A 288 -9.12 6.94 1.58
CA SER A 288 -8.02 7.39 0.72
C SER A 288 -6.70 6.67 1.02
N LYS A 289 -5.75 6.68 0.07
CA LYS A 289 -4.50 5.88 0.10
C LYS A 289 -3.47 6.26 1.19
N SER A 290 -3.71 7.26 2.04
CA SER A 290 -2.71 7.75 3.00
C SER A 290 -2.89 7.23 4.43
N PHE A 291 -3.07 5.91 4.55
CA PHE A 291 -3.53 5.17 5.73
C PHE A 291 -2.83 5.48 7.07
N HIS A 292 -1.52 5.72 7.08
CA HIS A 292 -0.78 6.12 8.30
C HIS A 292 -1.23 7.45 8.93
N ARG A 293 -1.71 8.40 8.13
CA ARG A 293 -2.15 9.72 8.66
C ARG A 293 -3.42 9.57 9.46
N ILE A 294 -4.31 8.66 9.06
CA ILE A 294 -5.58 8.40 9.73
C ILE A 294 -5.34 7.97 11.18
N VAL A 295 -4.39 7.08 11.43
CA VAL A 295 -4.06 6.62 12.79
C VAL A 295 -3.51 7.75 13.67
N LEU A 296 -2.74 8.67 13.08
CA LEU A 296 -2.16 9.82 13.78
C LEU A 296 -3.19 10.93 14.11
N GLU A 297 -4.32 10.95 13.42
CA GLU A 297 -5.41 11.93 13.64
C GLU A 297 -6.32 11.57 14.83
N HIS A 298 -6.13 10.42 15.49
CA HIS A 298 -6.97 9.95 16.60
C HIS A 298 -6.18 9.93 17.92
N LYS A 299 -6.85 10.23 19.05
CA LYS A 299 -6.18 10.27 20.37
C LYS A 299 -5.61 8.89 20.72
N ARG A 300 -4.48 8.87 21.42
CA ARG A 300 -4.00 7.65 22.09
C ARG A 300 -4.90 7.33 23.28
N THR A 301 -5.03 6.05 23.59
CA THR A 301 -5.68 5.61 24.83
C THR A 301 -4.75 5.95 26.01
N ALA A 302 -5.31 6.37 27.14
CA ALA A 302 -4.55 6.94 28.25
C ALA A 302 -4.05 5.91 29.27
N ASN A 303 -4.68 4.72 29.31
CA ASN A 303 -4.39 3.69 30.32
C ASN A 303 -3.27 2.78 29.83
N PRO A 304 -2.14 2.64 30.53
CA PRO A 304 -1.07 1.76 30.09
C PRO A 304 -1.52 0.28 30.13
N PRO A 305 -1.05 -0.55 29.18
CA PRO A 305 -1.29 -2.00 29.21
C PRO A 305 -0.77 -2.68 30.48
N SER A 306 -1.42 -3.78 30.87
CA SER A 306 -1.01 -4.66 31.95
C SER A 306 -0.09 -5.76 31.46
N ARG A 307 0.79 -6.28 32.34
CA ARG A 307 1.66 -7.43 32.03
C ARG A 307 0.91 -8.73 31.69
N LYS A 308 -0.40 -8.80 31.96
CA LYS A 308 -1.24 -9.97 31.67
C LYS A 308 -1.92 -9.89 30.29
N ASP A 309 -1.77 -8.76 29.60
CA ASP A 309 -2.46 -8.51 28.34
C ASP A 309 -1.82 -9.30 27.18
N PRO A 310 -2.59 -9.59 26.10
CA PRO A 310 -2.11 -10.41 25.00
C PRO A 310 -1.02 -9.67 24.21
N MET A 311 0.20 -10.17 24.37
CA MET A 311 1.37 -9.68 23.65
C MET A 311 1.36 -10.08 22.17
N VAL A 312 1.81 -9.16 21.33
CA VAL A 312 1.93 -9.31 19.87
C VAL A 312 3.06 -10.27 19.52
N ILE A 313 4.26 -10.07 20.08
CA ILE A 313 5.42 -10.95 19.82
C ILE A 313 6.26 -11.17 21.07
N VAL A 314 6.49 -12.42 21.47
CA VAL A 314 7.51 -12.74 22.48
C VAL A 314 8.70 -13.37 21.78
N VAL A 315 9.84 -12.69 21.82
CA VAL A 315 11.09 -13.25 21.29
C VAL A 315 11.55 -14.38 22.21
N ASP A 316 11.73 -15.58 21.66
CA ASP A 316 12.28 -16.70 22.42
C ASP A 316 13.75 -16.39 22.76
N PRO A 317 14.17 -16.46 24.04
CA PRO A 317 15.53 -16.16 24.46
C PRO A 317 16.64 -16.98 23.77
N GLU A 318 16.33 -18.12 23.15
CA GLU A 318 17.34 -18.93 22.42
C GLU A 318 17.58 -18.44 20.99
N ILE A 319 18.34 -17.37 20.84
CA ILE A 319 18.98 -17.07 19.54
C ILE A 319 20.20 -17.97 19.42
N LYS A 320 20.00 -19.13 18.80
CA LYS A 320 21.06 -20.12 18.60
C LYS A 320 22.21 -19.49 17.79
N PRO A 321 23.46 -19.58 18.27
CA PRO A 321 24.60 -19.16 17.47
C PRO A 321 24.71 -20.10 16.25
N TRP A 322 24.81 -19.48 15.06
CA TRP A 322 25.30 -20.02 13.78
C TRP A 322 25.50 -21.56 13.68
N PRO A 323 24.82 -22.27 12.74
CA PRO A 323 24.94 -21.99 11.31
C PRO A 323 23.61 -22.26 10.53
N LYS A 324 22.76 -21.25 10.37
CA LYS A 324 21.58 -21.25 9.47
C LYS A 324 21.45 -19.84 8.85
N PRO A 325 20.69 -19.64 7.75
CA PRO A 325 20.63 -18.35 7.06
C PRO A 325 20.39 -17.20 8.04
N ARG A 326 21.15 -16.10 7.85
CA ARG A 326 21.42 -15.03 8.83
C ARG A 326 20.20 -14.28 9.39
N ASP A 327 19.02 -14.55 8.84
CA ASP A 327 17.85 -13.69 9.00
C ASP A 327 16.64 -14.45 9.58
N LEU A 328 16.77 -15.72 9.98
CA LEU A 328 15.64 -16.50 10.52
C LEU A 328 15.70 -16.62 12.05
N PHE A 329 14.56 -16.39 12.71
CA PHE A 329 14.40 -16.40 14.16
C PHE A 329 13.14 -17.15 14.56
N ASN A 330 13.15 -17.81 15.73
CA ASN A 330 11.94 -18.37 16.31
C ASN A 330 11.37 -17.38 17.32
N VAL A 331 10.07 -17.15 17.26
CA VAL A 331 9.34 -16.28 18.18
C VAL A 331 8.03 -16.93 18.58
N THR A 332 7.44 -16.42 19.66
CA THR A 332 6.01 -16.56 19.91
C THR A 332 5.32 -15.41 19.19
N TRP A 333 4.41 -15.73 18.27
CA TRP A 333 3.70 -14.76 17.43
C TRP A 333 2.21 -14.80 17.75
N PHE A 334 1.66 -13.74 18.33
CA PHE A 334 0.28 -13.66 18.83
C PHE A 334 -0.11 -14.89 19.68
N GLY A 335 0.72 -15.21 20.67
CA GLY A 335 0.51 -16.36 21.55
C GLY A 335 0.88 -17.73 20.96
N MET A 336 1.18 -17.83 19.66
CA MET A 336 1.63 -19.09 19.04
C MET A 336 3.14 -19.27 19.17
N PRO A 337 3.63 -20.30 19.90
CA PRO A 337 5.07 -20.52 20.06
C PRO A 337 5.70 -21.12 18.79
N ASN A 338 7.03 -21.09 18.71
CA ASN A 338 7.83 -21.72 17.65
C ASN A 338 7.54 -21.24 16.23
N ILE A 339 7.11 -19.99 16.07
CA ILE A 339 6.91 -19.40 14.76
C ILE A 339 8.25 -18.88 14.22
N THR A 340 8.69 -19.43 13.10
CA THR A 340 9.86 -18.93 12.37
C THR A 340 9.50 -17.64 11.64
N VAL A 341 10.24 -16.58 11.91
CA VAL A 341 10.15 -15.28 11.23
C VAL A 341 11.46 -14.98 10.52
N LYS A 342 11.38 -14.20 9.44
CA LYS A 342 12.51 -13.66 8.70
C LYS A 342 12.66 -12.17 8.98
N LEU A 343 13.85 -11.73 9.34
CA LEU A 343 14.23 -10.32 9.37
C LEU A 343 14.45 -9.86 7.91
N ARG A 344 13.57 -8.99 7.41
CA ARG A 344 13.58 -8.58 5.99
C ARG A 344 14.48 -7.38 5.74
N ASP A 345 14.25 -6.31 6.50
CA ASP A 345 14.88 -5.00 6.33
C ASP A 345 15.02 -4.30 7.69
N GLY A 346 16.17 -3.65 7.91
CA GLY A 346 16.45 -2.93 9.15
C GLY A 346 16.53 -3.84 10.39
N GLY A 347 16.87 -3.23 11.52
CA GLY A 347 16.87 -3.88 12.82
C GLY A 347 18.24 -4.39 13.24
N GLY A 348 18.70 -3.90 14.40
CA GLY A 348 19.76 -4.56 15.14
C GLY A 348 19.16 -5.64 16.02
N LEU A 349 20.00 -6.56 16.47
CA LEU A 349 19.74 -7.18 17.77
C LEU A 349 20.32 -6.23 18.84
N ASP A 350 20.02 -6.44 20.12
CA ASP A 350 20.70 -5.78 21.23
C ASP A 350 21.86 -6.64 21.75
N ILE A 351 22.51 -6.19 22.83
CA ILE A 351 23.63 -6.92 23.43
C ILE A 351 23.29 -8.37 23.83
N ASN A 352 22.00 -8.64 24.07
CA ASN A 352 21.46 -9.93 24.47
C ASN A 352 20.85 -10.70 23.29
N GLY A 353 21.01 -10.20 22.07
CA GLY A 353 20.46 -10.81 20.86
C GLY A 353 19.00 -10.43 20.59
N ARG A 354 18.31 -9.61 21.36
CA ARG A 354 16.87 -9.33 21.12
C ARG A 354 16.67 -8.28 20.04
N PHE A 355 15.58 -8.31 19.28
CA PHE A 355 15.30 -7.27 18.27
C PHE A 355 15.33 -5.88 18.90
N HIS A 356 16.03 -4.94 18.26
CA HIS A 356 16.16 -3.58 18.75
C HIS A 356 16.24 -2.61 17.58
N GLY A 357 15.61 -1.45 17.73
CA GLY A 357 15.47 -0.49 16.66
C GLY A 357 14.33 -0.83 15.72
N PHE A 358 14.26 -0.13 14.60
CA PHE A 358 13.26 -0.38 13.58
C PHE A 358 13.55 -1.68 12.83
N ALA A 359 12.64 -2.64 12.89
CA ALA A 359 12.79 -3.94 12.26
C ALA A 359 11.52 -4.34 11.51
N SER A 360 11.71 -5.11 10.43
CA SER A 360 10.65 -5.79 9.69
C SER A 360 10.79 -7.30 9.88
N LEU A 361 9.77 -7.92 10.48
CA LEU A 361 9.70 -9.37 10.69
C LEU A 361 8.56 -9.96 9.87
N ASP A 362 8.89 -10.91 9.00
CA ASP A 362 7.94 -11.64 8.17
C ASP A 362 7.82 -13.09 8.65
N VAL A 363 6.60 -13.55 8.96
CA VAL A 363 6.33 -14.98 9.18
C VAL A 363 6.62 -15.73 7.89
N ILE A 364 7.41 -16.80 7.97
CA ILE A 364 7.69 -17.61 6.77
C ILE A 364 6.40 -18.27 6.27
N SER A 365 6.27 -18.39 4.95
CA SER A 365 5.04 -18.91 4.30
C SER A 365 4.59 -20.29 4.84
N ALA A 366 5.52 -21.16 5.24
CA ALA A 366 5.21 -22.46 5.82
C ALA A 366 4.47 -22.39 7.17
N HIS A 367 4.61 -21.29 7.91
CA HIS A 367 4.00 -21.10 9.22
C HIS A 367 2.75 -20.21 9.17
N THR A 368 2.50 -19.52 8.05
CA THR A 368 1.31 -18.67 7.86
C THR A 368 -0.01 -19.38 8.23
N PRO A 369 -0.26 -20.65 7.86
CA PRO A 369 -1.50 -21.35 8.23
C PRO A 369 -1.67 -21.61 9.73
N LEU A 370 -0.59 -21.49 10.52
CA LEU A 370 -0.60 -21.72 11.97
C LEU A 370 -0.98 -20.47 12.76
N ILE A 371 -0.93 -19.29 12.14
CA ILE A 371 -1.13 -18.03 12.85
C ILE A 371 -2.62 -17.83 13.12
N PRO A 372 -3.04 -17.57 14.37
CA PRO A 372 -4.42 -17.33 14.70
C PRO A 372 -4.94 -16.11 13.97
N LYS A 373 -6.22 -16.16 13.63
CA LYS A 373 -6.93 -15.00 13.11
C LYS A 373 -7.05 -13.96 14.21
N VAL A 374 -6.96 -12.68 13.85
CA VAL A 374 -7.23 -11.59 14.78
C VAL A 374 -8.69 -11.67 15.20
N THR A 375 -8.98 -11.61 16.50
CA THR A 375 -10.34 -11.72 17.01
C THR A 375 -11.25 -10.67 16.38
N GLY A 376 -12.43 -11.10 15.91
CA GLY A 376 -13.38 -10.26 15.15
C GLY A 376 -13.10 -10.18 13.65
N PHE A 377 -11.98 -10.72 13.17
CA PHE A 377 -11.58 -10.66 11.77
C PHE A 377 -11.18 -12.02 11.20
N ASN A 378 -11.27 -12.12 9.88
CA ASN A 378 -11.01 -13.36 9.15
C ASN A 378 -9.57 -13.47 8.61
N PHE A 379 -8.64 -12.67 9.11
CA PHE A 379 -7.24 -12.65 8.69
C PHE A 379 -6.28 -12.81 9.86
N SER A 380 -5.08 -13.29 9.56
CA SER A 380 -3.96 -13.36 10.50
C SER A 380 -2.92 -12.29 10.13
N LEU A 381 -2.16 -11.81 11.12
CA LEU A 381 -1.07 -10.86 10.90
C LEU A 381 0.21 -11.64 10.61
N ILE A 382 0.86 -11.36 9.49
CA ILE A 382 2.00 -12.15 8.99
C ILE A 382 3.29 -11.33 8.88
N THR A 383 3.19 -10.02 8.97
CA THR A 383 4.34 -9.12 9.01
C THR A 383 4.14 -8.16 10.16
N ILE A 384 5.23 -7.79 10.82
CA ILE A 384 5.28 -6.59 11.66
C ILE A 384 6.46 -5.74 11.23
N LEU A 385 6.19 -4.46 11.07
CA LEU A 385 7.16 -3.44 10.74
C LEU A 385 7.00 -2.34 11.78
N GLY A 386 8.01 -2.14 12.61
CA GLY A 386 7.90 -1.21 13.73
C GLY A 386 9.18 -1.12 14.53
N PHE A 387 9.16 -0.28 15.57
CA PHE A 387 10.28 -0.16 16.48
C PHE A 387 10.22 -1.23 17.55
N PHE A 388 11.36 -1.86 17.83
CA PHE A 388 11.53 -2.82 18.91
C PHE A 388 12.43 -2.24 19.98
N HIS A 389 11.99 -2.30 21.22
CA HIS A 389 12.82 -2.05 22.39
C HIS A 389 13.05 -3.37 23.12
N HIS A 390 14.28 -3.91 23.02
CA HIS A 390 14.65 -5.13 23.74
C HIS A 390 13.76 -6.35 23.43
N GLY A 391 13.38 -6.49 22.16
CA GLY A 391 12.51 -7.55 21.65
C GLY A 391 11.03 -7.21 21.69
N ILE A 392 10.66 -6.06 22.22
CA ILE A 392 9.26 -5.65 22.40
C ILE A 392 8.90 -4.58 21.35
N PRO A 393 7.94 -4.84 20.43
CA PRO A 393 7.43 -3.80 19.55
C PRO A 393 6.77 -2.68 20.37
N HIS A 394 7.01 -1.43 19.98
CA HIS A 394 6.51 -0.24 20.65
C HIS A 394 6.24 0.89 19.65
N GLY A 395 5.20 1.67 19.91
CA GLY A 395 4.79 2.82 19.11
C GLY A 395 3.91 2.45 17.92
N LEU A 396 4.01 3.23 16.86
CA LEU A 396 3.25 2.98 15.62
C LEU A 396 3.87 1.82 14.86
N VAL A 397 3.05 0.83 14.51
CA VAL A 397 3.45 -0.32 13.70
C VAL A 397 2.63 -0.41 12.43
N TYR A 398 3.22 -1.10 11.45
CA TYR A 398 2.57 -1.54 10.23
C TYR A 398 2.62 -3.06 10.18
N MET A 399 1.53 -3.66 9.73
CA MET A 399 1.40 -5.11 9.66
C MET A 399 0.68 -5.50 8.38
N ASP A 400 1.15 -6.55 7.71
CA ASP A 400 0.44 -7.12 6.56
C ASP A 400 -0.37 -8.34 7.02
N THR A 401 -1.50 -8.57 6.34
CA THR A 401 -2.45 -9.62 6.68
C THR A 401 -2.43 -10.77 5.68
N THR A 402 -2.94 -11.93 6.07
CA THR A 402 -3.06 -13.10 5.18
C THR A 402 -3.98 -12.89 3.97
N ASP A 403 -4.86 -11.90 4.01
CA ASP A 403 -5.79 -11.54 2.92
C ASP A 403 -5.29 -10.34 2.09
N GLY A 404 -4.02 -9.94 2.24
CA GLY A 404 -3.35 -8.94 1.42
C GLY A 404 -3.65 -7.48 1.80
N ARG A 405 -4.35 -7.25 2.91
CA ARG A 405 -4.59 -5.92 3.48
C ARG A 405 -3.40 -5.48 4.33
N SER A 406 -3.37 -4.19 4.63
CA SER A 406 -2.35 -3.61 5.52
C SER A 406 -3.01 -2.93 6.70
N LEU A 407 -2.48 -3.19 7.89
CA LEU A 407 -2.92 -2.64 9.16
C LEU A 407 -1.88 -1.63 9.65
N SER A 408 -2.36 -0.48 10.13
CA SER A 408 -1.54 0.48 10.88
C SER A 408 -2.18 0.70 12.25
N GLY A 409 -1.36 0.69 13.29
CA GLY A 409 -1.87 0.67 14.65
C GLY A 409 -0.84 0.99 15.70
N TRP A 410 -1.31 1.32 16.89
CA TRP A 410 -0.46 1.58 18.05
C TRP A 410 -0.24 0.30 18.86
N ILE A 411 1.01 0.08 19.23
CA ILE A 411 1.43 -0.92 20.20
C ILE A 411 2.07 -0.21 21.38
N GLU A 412 1.66 -0.57 22.58
CA GLU A 412 2.27 -0.14 23.83
C GLU A 412 2.66 -1.38 24.63
N ASP A 413 3.90 -1.45 25.09
CA ASP A 413 4.46 -2.61 25.81
C ASP A 413 4.08 -3.97 25.19
N ASN A 414 4.24 -4.08 23.87
CA ASN A 414 3.91 -5.28 23.08
C ASN A 414 2.42 -5.59 22.92
N VAL A 415 1.52 -4.70 23.32
CA VAL A 415 0.07 -4.92 23.29
C VAL A 415 -0.57 -3.92 22.32
N ILE A 416 -1.50 -4.40 21.48
CA ILE A 416 -2.28 -3.52 20.61
C ILE A 416 -3.12 -2.56 21.48
N HIS A 417 -2.87 -1.26 21.36
CA HIS A 417 -3.41 -0.27 22.29
C HIS A 417 -3.58 1.09 21.61
N GLY A 418 -4.82 1.51 21.36
CA GLY A 418 -5.16 2.76 20.66
C GLY A 418 -5.92 2.56 19.34
N PRO A 419 -5.94 3.57 18.45
CA PRO A 419 -6.63 3.48 17.18
C PRO A 419 -5.94 2.50 16.23
N ILE A 420 -6.73 1.64 15.59
CA ILE A 420 -6.30 0.68 14.58
C ILE A 420 -7.05 0.95 13.29
N TYR A 421 -6.30 1.02 12.21
CA TYR A 421 -6.79 1.20 10.86
C TYR A 421 -6.34 0.02 9.99
N VAL A 422 -7.27 -0.60 9.28
CA VAL A 422 -6.99 -1.60 8.24
C VAL A 422 -7.34 -0.98 6.88
N GLY A 423 -6.35 -0.89 6.00
CA GLY A 423 -6.51 -0.43 4.63
C GLY A 423 -6.75 -1.59 3.68
N GLY A 424 -7.70 -1.38 2.77
CA GLY A 424 -8.08 -2.36 1.76
C GLY A 424 -9.46 -2.98 2.05
N GLU A 425 -10.29 -2.99 1.02
CA GLU A 425 -11.59 -3.65 1.00
C GLU A 425 -11.45 -5.05 0.38
N VAL A 426 -11.94 -6.05 1.10
CA VAL A 426 -12.13 -7.44 0.65
C VAL A 426 -13.55 -7.85 1.01
N PRO A 427 -14.18 -8.80 0.29
CA PRO A 427 -15.48 -9.33 0.69
C PRO A 427 -15.40 -9.96 2.09
N ILE A 428 -16.38 -9.63 2.95
CA ILE A 428 -16.42 -10.09 4.35
C ILE A 428 -17.58 -11.06 4.64
N LEU A 429 -18.52 -11.19 3.72
CA LEU A 429 -19.61 -12.17 3.75
C LEU A 429 -19.18 -13.46 3.03
N PRO A 430 -19.85 -14.60 3.29
CA PRO A 430 -19.47 -15.85 2.65
C PRO A 430 -19.61 -15.79 1.13
N ILE A 431 -18.52 -16.18 0.44
CA ILE A 431 -18.51 -16.41 -1.00
C ILE A 431 -18.86 -17.88 -1.24
N THR A 432 -19.86 -18.13 -2.09
CA THR A 432 -20.42 -19.48 -2.32
C THR A 432 -19.77 -20.25 -3.47
N VAL A 433 -18.72 -19.69 -4.11
CA VAL A 433 -18.02 -20.36 -5.22
C VAL A 433 -16.72 -21.06 -4.81
N PRO A 434 -16.27 -22.05 -5.58
CA PRO A 434 -14.96 -22.68 -5.39
C PRO A 434 -13.81 -21.68 -5.38
N MET A 435 -12.79 -21.92 -4.54
CA MET A 435 -11.65 -21.02 -4.35
C MET A 435 -10.87 -20.73 -5.65
N ASN A 436 -10.82 -21.68 -6.58
CA ASN A 436 -10.14 -21.51 -7.88
C ASN A 436 -10.85 -20.55 -8.83
N GLU A 437 -12.07 -20.10 -8.51
CA GLU A 437 -12.81 -19.09 -9.27
C GLU A 437 -12.62 -17.66 -8.69
N ILE A 438 -11.97 -17.54 -7.53
CA ILE A 438 -11.79 -16.26 -6.85
C ILE A 438 -10.51 -15.57 -7.36
N MET A 439 -10.69 -14.44 -8.03
CA MET A 439 -9.62 -13.52 -8.40
C MET A 439 -9.30 -12.68 -7.16
N HIS A 440 -8.48 -13.22 -6.26
CA HIS A 440 -8.18 -12.58 -4.97
C HIS A 440 -7.42 -11.26 -5.17
N TYR A 441 -8.10 -10.12 -5.02
CA TYR A 441 -7.49 -8.80 -5.01
C TYR A 441 -8.06 -7.91 -3.91
N VAL A 442 -7.25 -6.96 -3.44
CA VAL A 442 -7.63 -6.00 -2.41
C VAL A 442 -7.96 -4.68 -3.10
N LYS A 443 -9.20 -4.22 -2.95
CA LYS A 443 -9.61 -2.93 -3.50
C LYS A 443 -9.16 -1.81 -2.56
N PRO A 444 -8.65 -0.67 -3.07
CA PRO A 444 -8.34 0.47 -2.21
C PRO A 444 -9.60 0.97 -1.50
N GLY A 445 -9.51 1.19 -0.19
CA GLY A 445 -10.61 1.68 0.64
C GLY A 445 -10.37 1.43 2.12
N LEU A 446 -11.39 1.72 2.92
CA LEU A 446 -11.40 1.39 4.35
C LEU A 446 -11.69 -0.11 4.50
N GLY A 447 -10.81 -0.85 5.14
CA GLY A 447 -11.13 -2.21 5.60
C GLY A 447 -11.73 -2.19 7.00
N MET A 448 -11.13 -1.42 7.91
CA MET A 448 -11.60 -1.28 9.29
C MET A 448 -11.04 -0.01 9.93
N LEU A 449 -11.81 0.62 10.79
CA LEU A 449 -11.35 1.66 11.71
C LEU A 449 -12.00 1.42 13.08
N GLY A 450 -11.18 1.23 14.11
CA GLY A 450 -11.63 0.98 15.47
C GLY A 450 -10.60 1.39 16.51
N ARG A 451 -10.94 1.21 17.78
CA ARG A 451 -10.05 1.49 18.93
C ARG A 451 -9.88 0.24 19.76
N PHE A 452 -8.69 0.07 20.32
CA PHE A 452 -8.32 -1.03 21.17
C PHE A 452 -7.80 -0.54 22.52
N GLU A 453 -8.09 -1.28 23.57
CA GLU A 453 -7.52 -1.15 24.91
C GLU A 453 -7.09 -2.53 25.37
N SER A 454 -5.82 -2.65 25.79
CA SER A 454 -5.25 -3.92 26.26
C SER A 454 -5.45 -5.09 25.29
N GLY A 455 -5.28 -4.84 23.99
CA GLY A 455 -5.43 -5.84 22.92
C GLY A 455 -6.87 -6.18 22.56
N LYS A 456 -7.87 -5.54 23.17
CA LYS A 456 -9.29 -5.79 22.92
C LYS A 456 -9.95 -4.59 22.26
N PRO A 457 -10.83 -4.79 21.27
CA PRO A 457 -11.58 -3.71 20.67
C PRO A 457 -12.54 -3.10 21.71
N ILE A 458 -12.64 -1.77 21.72
CA ILE A 458 -13.54 -1.00 22.59
C ILE A 458 -14.38 -0.01 21.77
N GLY A 459 -15.61 0.20 22.22
CA GLY A 459 -16.55 1.12 21.57
C GLY A 459 -16.96 0.67 20.15
N PRO A 460 -17.60 1.57 19.38
CA PRO A 460 -18.08 1.25 18.05
C PRO A 460 -16.92 1.12 17.05
N ILE A 461 -17.06 0.15 16.14
CA ILE A 461 -16.12 -0.10 15.05
C ILE A 461 -16.77 0.17 13.70
N TRP A 462 -15.98 0.66 12.75
CA TRP A 462 -16.34 0.77 11.35
C TRP A 462 -15.65 -0.33 10.55
N ILE A 463 -16.40 -1.17 9.86
CA ILE A 463 -15.87 -2.22 8.98
C ILE A 463 -16.30 -1.90 7.56
N GLY A 464 -15.34 -1.82 6.63
CA GLY A 464 -15.66 -1.61 5.23
C GLY A 464 -16.03 -2.90 4.52
N MET A 465 -17.12 -2.84 3.77
CA MET A 465 -17.52 -3.88 2.83
C MET A 465 -16.97 -3.57 1.45
N PHE A 466 -16.81 -4.62 0.64
CA PHE A 466 -16.31 -4.47 -0.72
C PHE A 466 -17.24 -3.59 -1.55
N GLY A 467 -16.78 -2.42 -2.01
CA GLY A 467 -17.61 -1.49 -2.77
C GLY A 467 -18.36 -0.45 -1.94
N GLY A 468 -17.76 -0.01 -0.83
CA GLY A 468 -18.12 1.27 -0.20
C GLY A 468 -19.19 1.23 0.89
N GLY A 469 -19.88 0.10 1.10
CA GLY A 469 -20.76 -0.10 2.26
C GLY A 469 -19.97 -0.17 3.57
N ARG A 470 -20.63 0.10 4.71
CA ARG A 470 -20.01 0.07 6.04
C ARG A 470 -20.86 -0.74 7.02
N LEU A 471 -20.23 -1.60 7.82
CA LEU A 471 -20.83 -2.10 9.05
C LEU A 471 -20.39 -1.22 10.21
N TYR A 472 -21.31 -0.91 11.11
CA TYR A 472 -21.10 -0.03 12.25
C TYR A 472 -21.80 -0.55 13.51
N GLY A 473 -21.08 -0.57 14.62
CA GLY A 473 -21.62 -0.93 15.94
C GLY A 473 -20.54 -1.46 16.89
N GLU A 474 -20.94 -1.83 18.10
CA GLU A 474 -20.04 -2.43 19.10
C GLU A 474 -19.98 -3.95 18.92
N LEU A 475 -18.79 -4.52 19.07
CA LEU A 475 -18.61 -5.97 19.03
C LEU A 475 -19.14 -6.61 20.33
N ASN A 476 -19.58 -7.86 20.26
CA ASN A 476 -20.01 -8.60 21.44
C ASN A 476 -18.83 -8.97 22.36
N ALA A 477 -19.11 -9.72 23.44
CA ALA A 477 -18.10 -10.17 24.40
C ALA A 477 -17.01 -11.06 23.78
N ASP A 478 -17.32 -11.77 22.69
CA ASP A 478 -16.39 -12.60 21.93
C ASP A 478 -15.66 -11.82 20.82
N HIS A 479 -15.87 -10.50 20.79
CA HIS A 479 -15.34 -9.56 19.80
C HIS A 479 -15.80 -9.86 18.37
N GLU A 480 -17.01 -10.38 18.21
CA GLU A 480 -17.66 -10.62 16.93
C GLU A 480 -18.67 -9.53 16.60
N PHE A 481 -18.91 -9.30 15.30
CA PHE A 481 -19.97 -8.39 14.84
C PHE A 481 -21.34 -9.11 14.90
N THR A 482 -21.78 -9.37 16.12
CA THR A 482 -22.99 -10.12 16.48
C THR A 482 -23.75 -9.35 17.55
N GLY A 483 -25.05 -9.13 17.36
CA GLY A 483 -25.86 -8.34 18.30
C GLY A 483 -27.12 -7.79 17.66
N THR A 484 -27.96 -7.12 18.46
CA THR A 484 -29.28 -6.58 18.06
C THR A 484 -29.28 -5.08 17.77
N ASN A 485 -28.15 -4.40 18.02
CA ASN A 485 -27.99 -2.95 17.87
C ASN A 485 -26.83 -2.63 16.90
N LEU A 486 -26.87 -3.25 15.72
CA LEU A 486 -25.82 -3.16 14.72
C LEU A 486 -26.39 -2.60 13.42
N THR A 487 -25.53 -2.00 12.60
CA THR A 487 -25.98 -1.24 11.42
C THR A 487 -25.15 -1.56 10.20
N PHE A 488 -25.81 -1.77 9.06
CA PHE A 488 -25.20 -1.58 7.75
C PHE A 488 -25.54 -0.18 7.24
N ILE A 489 -24.56 0.55 6.73
CA ILE A 489 -24.69 1.90 6.18
C ILE A 489 -24.31 1.84 4.70
N TYR A 490 -25.19 2.34 3.85
CA TYR A 490 -24.96 2.42 2.40
C TYR A 490 -23.91 3.49 2.06
N ALA A 491 -23.42 3.45 0.82
CA ALA A 491 -22.36 4.35 0.34
C ALA A 491 -22.75 5.84 0.28
N ASP A 492 -24.03 6.19 0.45
CA ASP A 492 -24.48 7.59 0.60
C ASP A 492 -24.20 8.16 2.00
N MET A 493 -23.78 7.31 2.95
CA MET A 493 -23.54 7.66 4.35
C MET A 493 -24.77 8.28 5.04
N GLU A 494 -25.96 7.91 4.58
CA GLU A 494 -27.24 8.42 5.07
C GLU A 494 -28.26 7.30 5.25
N THR A 495 -28.42 6.46 4.23
CA THR A 495 -29.35 5.31 4.26
C THR A 495 -28.69 4.15 4.99
N ALA A 496 -29.44 3.49 5.88
CA ALA A 496 -28.93 2.40 6.68
C ALA A 496 -29.97 1.33 7.00
N LEU A 497 -29.49 0.14 7.33
CA LEU A 497 -30.26 -1.01 7.81
C LEU A 497 -29.79 -1.34 9.23
N HIS A 498 -30.67 -1.14 10.20
CA HIS A 498 -30.34 -1.25 11.63
C HIS A 498 -31.11 -2.39 12.29
N GLY A 499 -30.44 -3.17 13.14
CA GLY A 499 -31.04 -4.27 13.88
C GLY A 499 -30.06 -5.40 14.16
N GLN A 500 -30.52 -6.63 13.96
CA GLN A 500 -29.80 -7.84 14.34
C GLN A 500 -28.84 -8.36 13.27
N PHE A 501 -27.61 -8.63 13.68
CA PHE A 501 -26.57 -9.29 12.89
C PHE A 501 -25.94 -10.46 13.67
N GLU A 502 -25.44 -11.44 12.94
CA GLU A 502 -24.68 -12.58 13.47
C GLU A 502 -23.49 -12.84 12.56
N ASP A 503 -22.28 -12.73 13.12
CA ASP A 503 -21.01 -12.79 12.38
C ASP A 503 -21.05 -11.98 11.07
N LYS A 504 -21.38 -10.68 11.19
CA LYS A 504 -21.51 -9.72 10.06
C LYS A 504 -22.71 -9.98 9.13
N LYS A 505 -23.39 -11.12 9.21
CA LYS A 505 -24.57 -11.40 8.40
C LYS A 505 -25.78 -10.70 8.98
N MET A 506 -26.53 -10.05 8.11
CA MET A 506 -27.78 -9.39 8.48
C MET A 506 -28.87 -10.43 8.77
N ILE A 507 -29.43 -10.44 9.97
CA ILE A 507 -30.45 -11.42 10.39
C ILE A 507 -31.85 -10.82 10.36
N SER A 508 -32.02 -9.63 10.94
CA SER A 508 -33.31 -8.94 10.99
C SER A 508 -33.08 -7.45 11.20
N THR A 509 -33.19 -6.66 10.14
CA THR A 509 -32.98 -5.22 10.18
C THR A 509 -34.13 -4.47 9.54
N GLN A 510 -34.29 -3.21 9.92
CA GLN A 510 -35.22 -2.30 9.29
C GLN A 510 -34.49 -1.06 8.82
N GLU A 511 -35.07 -0.36 7.86
CA GLU A 511 -34.48 0.83 7.31
C GLU A 511 -34.54 1.99 8.30
N VAL A 512 -33.41 2.68 8.41
CA VAL A 512 -33.25 3.92 9.16
C VAL A 512 -32.43 4.92 8.34
N GLU A 513 -32.49 6.18 8.75
CA GLU A 513 -31.63 7.25 8.24
C GLU A 513 -30.74 7.77 9.36
N ILE A 514 -29.51 8.13 9.02
CA ILE A 514 -28.58 8.78 9.95
C ILE A 514 -28.97 10.24 10.08
N LEU A 515 -29.44 10.65 11.27
CA LEU A 515 -29.87 12.02 11.52
C LEU A 515 -28.72 12.87 12.05
N GLU A 516 -27.93 12.32 12.98
CA GLU A 516 -26.86 13.05 13.66
C GLU A 516 -25.62 12.16 13.82
N ASP A 517 -24.46 12.77 13.59
CA ASP A 517 -23.14 12.21 13.85
C ASP A 517 -22.38 13.07 14.86
N GLY A 518 -21.37 12.47 15.47
CA GLY A 518 -20.49 13.13 16.42
C GLY A 518 -19.14 12.44 16.50
N CYS A 519 -18.39 12.74 17.54
CA CYS A 519 -17.20 11.99 17.88
C CYS A 519 -17.17 11.68 19.37
N ASP A 520 -16.55 10.55 19.73
CA ASP A 520 -16.28 10.24 21.12
C ASP A 520 -15.18 11.15 21.69
N GLU A 521 -14.94 11.03 23.00
CA GLU A 521 -13.88 11.78 23.70
C GLU A 521 -12.47 11.55 23.12
N ASN A 522 -12.29 10.47 22.36
CA ASN A 522 -11.06 10.04 21.75
C ASN A 522 -10.93 10.44 20.27
N GLY A 523 -11.92 11.16 19.73
CA GLY A 523 -11.95 11.65 18.35
C GLY A 523 -12.37 10.61 17.31
N MET A 524 -12.93 9.46 17.72
CA MET A 524 -13.51 8.48 16.79
C MET A 524 -14.89 8.96 16.34
N LYS A 525 -15.18 8.83 15.04
CA LYS A 525 -16.50 9.17 14.48
C LYS A 525 -17.57 8.21 14.99
N THR A 526 -18.68 8.75 15.46
CA THR A 526 -19.81 7.98 16.00
C THR A 526 -21.12 8.46 15.41
N ILE A 527 -22.07 7.55 15.22
CA ILE A 527 -23.47 7.90 14.95
C ILE A 527 -24.20 8.07 16.28
N THR A 528 -24.80 9.24 16.48
CA THR A 528 -25.47 9.59 17.74
C THR A 528 -26.98 9.46 17.67
N LYS A 529 -27.56 9.51 16.46
CA LYS A 529 -29.01 9.43 16.29
C LYS A 529 -29.43 8.87 14.94
N TRP A 530 -30.45 8.02 15.00
CA TRP A 530 -31.12 7.41 13.85
C TRP A 530 -32.56 7.89 13.76
N SER A 531 -33.15 7.81 12.57
CA SER A 531 -34.60 7.92 12.41
C SER A 531 -35.31 6.69 13.01
N LYS A 532 -36.64 6.76 13.13
CA LYS A 532 -37.42 5.58 13.54
C LYS A 532 -37.33 4.50 12.47
N PRO A 533 -37.11 3.22 12.84
CA PRO A 533 -37.17 2.11 11.91
C PRO A 533 -38.46 2.13 11.09
N SER A 534 -38.34 1.89 9.80
CA SER A 534 -39.46 1.93 8.87
C SER A 534 -39.42 0.79 7.87
N GLY A 535 -40.59 0.46 7.32
CA GLY A 535 -40.71 -0.55 6.27
C GLY A 535 -40.51 -1.99 6.76
N PRO A 536 -40.28 -2.92 5.83
CA PRO A 536 -40.20 -4.34 6.09
C PRO A 536 -38.84 -4.74 6.66
N THR A 537 -38.75 -5.98 7.15
CA THR A 537 -37.50 -6.55 7.66
C THR A 537 -36.62 -7.07 6.53
N PHE A 538 -35.35 -6.67 6.52
CA PHE A 538 -34.32 -7.16 5.61
C PHE A 538 -33.41 -8.18 6.32
N TYR A 539 -32.89 -9.14 5.54
CA TYR A 539 -31.98 -10.19 6.01
C TYR A 539 -31.04 -10.63 4.88
N TYR A 540 -29.96 -11.32 5.24
CA TYR A 540 -28.96 -11.85 4.31
C TYR A 540 -29.35 -13.24 3.80
N LYS A 541 -29.31 -13.41 2.48
CA LYS A 541 -29.28 -14.71 1.79
C LYS A 541 -28.80 -14.43 0.38
N ALA A 542 -27.61 -14.94 0.06
CA ALA A 542 -27.02 -14.77 -1.26
C ALA A 542 -27.90 -15.35 -2.36
N SER A 543 -27.79 -14.77 -3.56
CA SER A 543 -28.38 -15.33 -4.77
C SER A 543 -27.64 -16.60 -5.19
N THR A 544 -28.37 -17.54 -5.78
CA THR A 544 -27.85 -18.82 -6.30
C THR A 544 -28.37 -19.04 -7.72
N ASN A 545 -28.04 -20.18 -8.32
CA ASN A 545 -28.62 -20.62 -9.60
C ASN A 545 -30.12 -20.95 -9.50
N GLU A 546 -30.68 -21.04 -8.29
CA GLU A 546 -32.06 -21.44 -8.01
C GLU A 546 -32.88 -20.34 -7.31
N SER A 547 -32.24 -19.26 -6.86
CA SER A 547 -32.91 -18.19 -6.11
C SER A 547 -32.25 -16.83 -6.34
N PHE A 548 -33.06 -15.77 -6.46
CA PHE A 548 -32.61 -14.36 -6.43
C PHE A 548 -32.14 -13.87 -5.03
N GLY A 549 -32.05 -14.77 -4.04
CA GLY A 549 -31.60 -14.47 -2.68
C GLY A 549 -32.70 -13.98 -1.74
N ALA A 550 -32.30 -13.38 -0.62
CA ALA A 550 -33.16 -12.96 0.49
C ALA A 550 -34.09 -11.81 0.15
N GLY A 551 -35.01 -11.54 1.09
CA GLY A 551 -35.60 -10.25 1.39
C GLY A 551 -37.13 -10.27 1.27
N PRO A 552 -37.78 -9.23 1.78
CA PRO A 552 -39.24 -9.19 1.75
C PRO A 552 -39.72 -9.16 0.29
N PRO A 553 -40.75 -9.95 -0.04
CA PRO A 553 -41.23 -10.08 -1.41
C PRO A 553 -41.78 -8.73 -1.89
N ASN A 554 -41.49 -8.39 -3.15
CA ASN A 554 -41.98 -7.15 -3.78
C ASN A 554 -41.49 -5.86 -3.09
N VAL A 555 -40.28 -5.89 -2.52
CA VAL A 555 -39.66 -4.74 -1.85
C VAL A 555 -38.34 -4.38 -2.53
N ALA A 556 -38.27 -3.12 -2.97
CA ALA A 556 -37.09 -2.54 -3.61
C ALA A 556 -36.01 -2.25 -2.56
N ASP A 557 -34.76 -2.28 -2.99
CA ASP A 557 -33.66 -1.84 -2.14
C ASP A 557 -33.86 -0.37 -1.68
N PRO A 558 -33.71 -0.08 -0.36
CA PRO A 558 -33.98 1.24 0.20
C PRO A 558 -33.04 2.33 -0.30
N PHE A 559 -31.80 1.98 -0.62
CA PHE A 559 -30.87 2.91 -1.22
C PHE A 559 -31.25 3.13 -2.68
N GLU A 560 -31.40 2.07 -3.47
CA GLU A 560 -31.64 2.20 -4.90
C GLU A 560 -32.90 3.04 -5.20
N ARG A 561 -34.00 2.84 -4.47
CA ARG A 561 -35.25 3.59 -4.69
C ARG A 561 -35.14 5.10 -4.42
N LYS A 562 -34.13 5.55 -3.64
CA LYS A 562 -33.86 6.98 -3.42
C LYS A 562 -33.15 7.59 -4.62
N TRP A 563 -32.32 6.80 -5.30
CA TRP A 563 -31.41 7.28 -6.33
C TRP A 563 -31.95 7.17 -7.74
N VAL A 564 -32.74 6.13 -8.02
CA VAL A 564 -33.19 5.84 -9.37
C VAL A 564 -34.67 5.48 -9.44
N GLU A 565 -35.24 5.65 -10.63
CA GLU A 565 -36.59 5.21 -10.96
C GLU A 565 -36.66 4.69 -12.39
N LEU A 566 -37.62 3.80 -12.62
CA LEU A 566 -37.87 3.21 -13.93
C LEU A 566 -38.92 4.04 -14.68
N ARG A 567 -38.61 4.43 -15.92
CA ARG A 567 -39.55 5.13 -16.82
C ARG A 567 -39.41 4.55 -18.23
N ASN A 568 -40.24 5.01 -19.17
CA ASN A 568 -40.00 4.73 -20.59
C ASN A 568 -38.68 5.39 -21.03
N SER A 569 -37.87 4.64 -21.77
CA SER A 569 -36.59 5.14 -22.29
C SER A 569 -36.82 6.31 -23.25
N THR A 570 -35.88 7.23 -23.26
CA THR A 570 -35.79 8.29 -24.27
C THR A 570 -35.31 7.77 -25.62
N LEU A 571 -34.78 6.54 -25.67
CA LEU A 571 -34.39 5.86 -26.89
C LEU A 571 -35.59 5.11 -27.51
N LEU A 572 -35.89 5.43 -28.77
CA LEU A 572 -36.98 4.82 -29.50
C LEU A 572 -36.77 3.30 -29.62
N GLY A 573 -37.78 2.52 -29.21
CA GLY A 573 -37.74 1.06 -29.29
C GLY A 573 -36.92 0.37 -28.19
N SER A 574 -36.34 1.11 -27.24
CA SER A 574 -35.55 0.53 -26.13
C SER A 574 -36.37 0.14 -24.90
N GLY A 575 -37.70 0.33 -24.93
CA GLY A 575 -38.59 -0.05 -23.83
C GLY A 575 -38.40 0.86 -22.61
N GLN A 576 -38.04 0.28 -21.47
CA GLN A 576 -37.82 1.01 -20.21
C GLN A 576 -36.36 1.43 -20.06
N GLY A 577 -36.13 2.49 -19.29
CA GLY A 577 -34.81 3.00 -18.94
C GLY A 577 -34.77 3.46 -17.48
N LEU A 578 -33.57 3.53 -16.93
CA LEU A 578 -33.35 3.96 -15.55
C LEU A 578 -33.00 5.46 -15.51
N PHE A 579 -33.65 6.21 -14.63
CA PHE A 579 -33.49 7.67 -14.52
C PHE A 579 -32.99 8.06 -13.14
N LEU A 580 -32.10 9.04 -13.10
CA LEU A 580 -31.54 9.57 -11.85
C LEU A 580 -32.55 10.50 -11.16
N LYS A 581 -32.83 10.28 -9.88
CA LYS A 581 -33.79 11.09 -9.09
C LYS A 581 -33.16 12.32 -8.44
N GLN A 582 -31.87 12.24 -8.10
CA GLN A 582 -31.20 13.27 -7.32
C GLN A 582 -29.71 13.34 -7.64
N LYS A 583 -29.06 14.47 -7.35
CA LYS A 583 -27.67 14.70 -7.71
C LYS A 583 -26.71 14.02 -6.71
N PRO A 584 -25.69 13.28 -7.18
CA PRO A 584 -24.58 12.81 -6.34
C PRO A 584 -23.85 13.90 -5.55
N LEU A 585 -23.30 13.52 -4.39
CA LEU A 585 -22.24 14.28 -3.71
C LEU A 585 -20.82 13.94 -4.24
N GLY A 586 -20.65 12.83 -4.96
CA GLY A 586 -19.33 12.39 -5.46
C GLY A 586 -19.40 11.20 -6.42
N ASP A 587 -18.25 10.58 -6.68
CA ASP A 587 -18.18 9.28 -7.35
C ASP A 587 -18.81 8.22 -6.43
N HIS A 588 -20.05 7.87 -6.73
CA HIS A 588 -20.93 7.09 -5.87
C HIS A 588 -21.63 5.98 -6.65
N TYR A 589 -22.02 4.96 -5.91
CA TYR A 589 -22.94 3.92 -6.36
C TYR A 589 -24.34 4.50 -6.45
N ILE A 590 -25.17 3.99 -7.38
CA ILE A 590 -26.54 4.49 -7.58
C ILE A 590 -27.59 3.40 -7.72
N SER A 591 -27.19 2.19 -8.11
CA SER A 591 -28.10 1.08 -8.40
C SER A 591 -27.33 -0.24 -8.34
N PHE A 592 -28.07 -1.33 -8.15
CA PHE A 592 -27.54 -2.68 -7.98
C PHE A 592 -28.01 -3.59 -9.11
N TYR A 593 -27.19 -4.58 -9.45
CA TYR A 593 -27.50 -5.59 -10.45
C TYR A 593 -27.41 -6.96 -9.79
N ASN A 594 -28.56 -7.47 -9.37
CA ASN A 594 -28.71 -8.81 -8.83
C ASN A 594 -29.50 -9.71 -9.78
N GLY A 595 -29.26 -11.02 -9.71
CA GLY A 595 -29.87 -12.03 -10.55
C GLY A 595 -29.58 -13.43 -10.02
N PHE A 596 -29.89 -14.45 -10.80
CA PHE A 596 -29.39 -15.79 -10.52
C PHE A 596 -27.88 -15.84 -10.75
N MET A 597 -27.19 -16.61 -9.92
CA MET A 597 -25.74 -16.74 -9.92
C MET A 597 -25.34 -18.08 -10.52
N TYR A 598 -24.56 -18.04 -11.60
CA TYR A 598 -24.06 -19.24 -12.27
C TYR A 598 -22.54 -19.28 -12.18
N ASP A 599 -22.01 -20.33 -11.55
CA ASP A 599 -20.59 -20.67 -11.68
C ASP A 599 -20.27 -21.08 -13.14
N GLN A 600 -19.00 -21.33 -13.44
CA GLN A 600 -18.58 -21.67 -14.81
C GLN A 600 -19.26 -22.92 -15.39
N LYS A 601 -19.55 -23.93 -14.55
CA LYS A 601 -20.21 -25.17 -14.98
C LYS A 601 -21.71 -24.93 -15.20
N GLN A 602 -22.35 -24.25 -14.27
CA GLN A 602 -23.76 -23.91 -14.33
C GLN A 602 -24.05 -22.95 -15.51
N ALA A 603 -23.17 -22.00 -15.78
CA ALA A 603 -23.27 -21.10 -16.93
C ALA A 603 -23.16 -21.86 -18.26
N LYS A 604 -22.40 -22.96 -18.31
CA LYS A 604 -22.36 -23.84 -19.49
C LYS A 604 -23.68 -24.60 -19.66
N ILE A 605 -24.20 -25.20 -18.58
CA ILE A 605 -25.49 -25.92 -18.60
C ILE A 605 -26.62 -24.98 -19.03
N TYR A 606 -26.66 -23.76 -18.47
CA TYR A 606 -27.66 -22.77 -18.84
C TYR A 606 -27.59 -22.38 -20.33
N ARG A 607 -26.37 -22.21 -20.87
CA ARG A 607 -26.18 -21.96 -22.31
C ARG A 607 -26.69 -23.10 -23.17
N GLU A 608 -26.42 -24.35 -22.80
CA GLU A 608 -26.93 -25.53 -23.53
C GLU A 608 -28.47 -25.59 -23.49
N TRP A 609 -29.07 -25.30 -22.33
CA TRP A 609 -30.51 -25.35 -22.13
C TRP A 609 -31.30 -24.20 -22.77
N CYS A 610 -30.70 -23.00 -22.83
CA CYS A 610 -31.37 -21.78 -23.27
C CYS A 610 -30.81 -21.28 -24.60
N THR A 611 -29.59 -20.72 -24.57
CA THR A 611 -28.96 -20.03 -25.71
C THR A 611 -28.77 -20.96 -26.91
N GLN A 612 -28.29 -22.19 -26.70
CA GLN A 612 -27.97 -23.16 -27.75
C GLN A 612 -29.13 -24.10 -28.08
N ASN A 613 -30.24 -24.02 -27.35
CA ASN A 613 -31.37 -24.93 -27.52
C ASN A 613 -32.19 -24.55 -28.76
N THR A 614 -32.04 -25.33 -29.83
CA THR A 614 -32.71 -25.12 -31.11
C THR A 614 -34.22 -25.36 -31.09
N THR A 615 -34.77 -25.84 -29.98
CA THR A 615 -36.23 -25.93 -29.80
C THR A 615 -36.88 -24.58 -29.43
N LYS A 616 -36.08 -23.60 -28.98
CA LYS A 616 -36.53 -22.23 -28.67
C LYS A 616 -36.42 -21.33 -29.90
N SER A 617 -37.23 -20.28 -29.96
CA SER A 617 -37.12 -19.27 -31.01
C SER A 617 -35.81 -18.50 -30.93
N ASP A 618 -35.39 -17.91 -32.06
CA ASP A 618 -34.16 -17.13 -32.13
C ASP A 618 -34.15 -15.95 -31.15
N ASP A 619 -35.31 -15.31 -30.94
CA ASP A 619 -35.46 -14.21 -29.99
C ASP A 619 -35.32 -14.68 -28.55
N GLU A 620 -35.93 -15.82 -28.17
CA GLU A 620 -35.75 -16.40 -26.84
C GLU A 620 -34.29 -16.76 -26.58
N ARG A 621 -33.62 -17.37 -27.56
CA ARG A 621 -32.21 -17.80 -27.45
C ARG A 621 -31.26 -16.61 -27.23
N ARG A 622 -31.49 -15.49 -27.92
CA ARG A 622 -30.77 -14.23 -27.69
C ARG A 622 -31.13 -13.61 -26.33
N HIS A 623 -32.41 -13.67 -25.95
CA HIS A 623 -32.89 -13.15 -24.66
C HIS A 623 -32.20 -13.85 -23.48
N CYS A 624 -31.90 -15.15 -23.56
CA CYS A 624 -31.16 -15.88 -22.53
C CYS A 624 -29.85 -15.20 -22.08
N LYS A 625 -29.21 -14.41 -22.96
CA LYS A 625 -27.96 -13.69 -22.68
C LYS A 625 -28.15 -12.20 -22.35
N LYS A 626 -29.33 -11.63 -22.60
CA LYS A 626 -29.61 -10.18 -22.51
C LYS A 626 -29.15 -9.54 -21.21
N TYR A 627 -29.32 -10.24 -20.09
CA TYR A 627 -28.96 -9.78 -18.74
C TYR A 627 -27.83 -10.58 -18.09
N SER A 628 -26.96 -11.17 -18.92
CA SER A 628 -25.76 -11.84 -18.42
C SER A 628 -24.67 -10.81 -18.09
N LEU A 629 -24.19 -10.81 -16.84
CA LEU A 629 -23.11 -9.93 -16.40
C LEU A 629 -22.14 -10.65 -15.45
N GLY A 630 -20.85 -10.62 -15.76
CA GLY A 630 -19.83 -11.27 -14.93
C GLY A 630 -19.47 -10.48 -13.66
N ILE A 631 -19.12 -11.19 -12.59
CA ILE A 631 -18.48 -10.64 -11.39
C ILE A 631 -16.98 -10.89 -11.48
N SER A 632 -16.18 -9.83 -11.48
CA SER A 632 -14.74 -9.96 -11.72
C SER A 632 -14.03 -10.68 -10.57
N TYR A 633 -14.51 -10.50 -9.34
CA TYR A 633 -13.94 -11.10 -8.13
C TYR A 633 -14.12 -12.63 -8.04
N THR A 634 -15.26 -13.17 -8.49
CA THR A 634 -15.63 -14.59 -8.31
C THR A 634 -15.75 -15.39 -9.61
N ASN A 635 -15.59 -14.75 -10.76
CA ASN A 635 -15.82 -15.34 -12.09
C ASN A 635 -17.22 -15.97 -12.28
N VAL A 636 -18.18 -15.55 -11.45
CA VAL A 636 -19.61 -15.90 -11.55
C VAL A 636 -20.28 -15.03 -12.59
N VAL A 637 -21.27 -15.59 -13.26
CA VAL A 637 -22.16 -14.84 -14.14
C VAL A 637 -23.51 -14.63 -13.45
N ILE A 638 -23.91 -13.38 -13.29
CA ILE A 638 -25.27 -12.98 -12.96
C ILE A 638 -26.12 -13.12 -14.21
N ASN A 639 -27.31 -13.70 -14.13
CA ASN A 639 -28.26 -13.67 -15.24
C ASN A 639 -29.72 -13.55 -14.77
N ILE A 640 -30.56 -12.93 -15.61
CA ILE A 640 -32.01 -12.85 -15.44
C ILE A 640 -32.65 -13.57 -16.63
N PRO A 641 -33.16 -14.80 -16.44
CA PRO A 641 -33.78 -15.57 -17.51
C PRO A 641 -35.04 -14.90 -18.10
N PRO A 642 -35.41 -15.23 -19.35
CA PRO A 642 -36.53 -14.60 -20.05
C PRO A 642 -37.87 -14.63 -19.29
N GLU A 643 -38.15 -15.72 -18.57
CA GLU A 643 -39.36 -15.87 -17.76
C GLU A 643 -39.44 -14.88 -16.58
N TYR A 644 -38.31 -14.28 -16.19
CA TYR A 644 -38.23 -13.24 -15.18
C TYR A 644 -38.13 -11.83 -15.77
N ASP A 645 -37.93 -11.64 -17.08
CA ASP A 645 -37.98 -10.32 -17.73
C ASP A 645 -39.36 -10.08 -18.37
N THR A 646 -40.39 -10.07 -17.54
CA THR A 646 -41.74 -9.69 -17.97
C THR A 646 -42.22 -8.46 -17.18
N PRO A 647 -43.11 -7.62 -17.75
CA PRO A 647 -43.54 -6.38 -17.09
C PRO A 647 -44.17 -6.57 -15.70
N ASP A 648 -44.76 -7.74 -15.44
CA ASP A 648 -45.45 -8.06 -14.19
C ASP A 648 -44.52 -8.65 -13.11
N VAL A 649 -43.26 -8.98 -13.45
CA VAL A 649 -42.29 -9.52 -12.50
C VAL A 649 -41.56 -8.38 -11.80
N PHE A 650 -41.71 -8.35 -10.47
CA PHE A 650 -41.00 -7.41 -9.63
C PHE A 650 -39.52 -7.79 -9.49
N HIS A 651 -38.63 -6.82 -9.71
CA HIS A 651 -37.21 -6.95 -9.39
C HIS A 651 -36.83 -6.04 -8.22
N PRO A 652 -36.12 -6.57 -7.20
CA PRO A 652 -35.68 -5.76 -6.06
C PRO A 652 -34.49 -4.84 -6.40
N THR A 653 -33.89 -5.02 -7.57
CA THR A 653 -32.76 -4.24 -8.09
C THR A 653 -32.99 -3.85 -9.56
N LEU A 654 -32.62 -2.64 -9.97
CA LEU A 654 -33.03 -2.05 -11.25
C LEU A 654 -31.91 -1.83 -12.27
N ALA A 655 -30.63 -2.09 -11.93
CA ALA A 655 -29.52 -1.77 -12.83
C ALA A 655 -29.56 -2.50 -14.18
N HIS A 656 -30.22 -3.66 -14.24
CA HIS A 656 -30.40 -4.40 -15.48
C HIS A 656 -31.25 -3.66 -16.51
N LYS A 657 -32.00 -2.61 -16.11
CA LYS A 657 -32.78 -1.73 -17.00
C LYS A 657 -32.00 -0.52 -17.51
N ILE A 658 -30.69 -0.39 -17.22
CA ILE A 658 -29.85 0.67 -17.80
C ILE A 658 -29.59 0.36 -19.27
N ASN A 659 -30.00 1.23 -20.16
CA ASN A 659 -29.82 1.03 -21.60
C ASN A 659 -28.39 1.27 -22.06
N HIS A 660 -28.08 0.73 -23.23
CA HIS A 660 -26.80 0.96 -23.89
C HIS A 660 -26.76 2.33 -24.61
N HIS A 661 -25.63 3.02 -24.54
CA HIS A 661 -25.30 4.10 -25.46
C HIS A 661 -23.78 4.19 -25.71
N PHE A 662 -23.35 4.43 -26.96
CA PHE A 662 -21.92 4.52 -27.32
C PHE A 662 -21.24 5.81 -26.83
N THR A 663 -21.89 6.97 -26.97
CA THR A 663 -21.29 8.29 -26.69
C THR A 663 -21.84 9.04 -25.47
N LYS A 664 -23.05 8.67 -24.98
CA LYS A 664 -23.70 9.29 -23.82
C LYS A 664 -23.65 8.41 -22.57
N ASN A 665 -22.74 7.44 -22.52
CA ASN A 665 -22.57 6.58 -21.36
C ASN A 665 -22.16 7.41 -20.14
N ASN A 666 -23.00 7.39 -19.12
CA ASN A 666 -22.82 8.15 -17.89
C ASN A 666 -22.67 7.25 -16.65
N THR A 667 -22.67 5.94 -16.86
CA THR A 667 -22.47 4.92 -15.83
C THR A 667 -21.48 3.84 -16.26
N TYR A 668 -20.98 3.10 -15.29
CA TYR A 668 -20.21 1.86 -15.49
C TYR A 668 -20.52 0.86 -14.37
N PHE A 669 -20.32 -0.42 -14.68
CA PHE A 669 -20.54 -1.51 -13.72
C PHE A 669 -19.29 -1.78 -12.88
N SER A 670 -19.50 -2.14 -11.63
CA SER A 670 -18.41 -2.57 -10.74
C SER A 670 -18.90 -3.55 -9.68
N ASP A 671 -18.04 -4.50 -9.35
CA ASP A 671 -18.25 -5.44 -8.26
C ASP A 671 -18.56 -4.72 -6.93
N ILE A 672 -19.54 -5.26 -6.19
CA ILE A 672 -19.92 -4.80 -4.85
C ILE A 672 -20.35 -5.99 -4.00
N GLU A 673 -20.17 -5.87 -2.69
CA GLU A 673 -20.75 -6.76 -1.70
C GLU A 673 -21.95 -6.09 -1.04
N HIS A 674 -23.13 -6.67 -1.24
CA HIS A 674 -24.39 -6.16 -0.71
C HIS A 674 -24.81 -6.93 0.55
N PRO A 675 -25.31 -6.28 1.63
CA PRO A 675 -25.68 -6.94 2.88
C PRO A 675 -26.83 -7.95 2.75
N ARG A 676 -27.62 -7.86 1.67
CA ARG A 676 -28.74 -8.77 1.37
C ARG A 676 -28.33 -9.96 0.51
N TRP A 677 -27.48 -9.73 -0.50
CA TRP A 677 -27.23 -10.68 -1.60
C TRP A 677 -25.78 -11.16 -1.71
N GLY A 678 -24.86 -10.61 -0.91
CA GLY A 678 -23.43 -10.90 -1.02
C GLY A 678 -22.81 -10.24 -2.25
N MET A 679 -21.85 -10.90 -2.88
CA MET A 679 -21.17 -10.40 -4.07
C MET A 679 -22.11 -10.31 -5.27
N ILE A 680 -22.32 -9.10 -5.77
CA ILE A 680 -23.13 -8.78 -6.96
C ILE A 680 -22.43 -7.70 -7.79
N GLN A 681 -23.12 -7.18 -8.81
CA GLN A 681 -22.71 -6.00 -9.56
C GLN A 681 -23.45 -4.76 -9.09
N SER A 682 -22.85 -3.60 -9.33
CA SER A 682 -23.44 -2.30 -9.05
C SER A 682 -23.13 -1.32 -10.15
N VAL A 683 -23.82 -0.18 -10.13
CA VAL A 683 -23.68 0.89 -11.09
C VAL A 683 -23.05 2.09 -10.39
N ARG A 684 -21.98 2.61 -10.98
CA ARG A 684 -21.32 3.85 -10.57
C ARG A 684 -21.44 4.90 -11.67
N MET A 685 -21.42 6.15 -11.26
CA MET A 685 -21.42 7.30 -12.17
C MET A 685 -20.05 7.52 -12.79
N SER A 686 -19.94 7.57 -14.13
CA SER A 686 -18.68 7.92 -14.80
C SER A 686 -18.39 9.43 -14.79
N ASN A 687 -19.43 10.28 -14.69
CA ASN A 687 -19.30 11.74 -14.69
C ASN A 687 -20.30 12.41 -13.73
N TYR A 688 -20.19 12.13 -12.44
CA TYR A 688 -21.12 12.62 -11.41
C TYR A 688 -21.26 14.16 -11.34
N ARG A 689 -20.29 14.91 -11.86
CA ARG A 689 -20.32 16.39 -11.83
C ARG A 689 -21.28 17.01 -12.83
N THR A 690 -21.54 16.33 -13.95
CA THR A 690 -22.29 16.89 -15.09
C THR A 690 -23.69 16.31 -15.24
N VAL A 691 -23.95 15.12 -14.67
CA VAL A 691 -25.26 14.48 -14.77
C VAL A 691 -26.22 15.12 -13.77
N LEU A 692 -27.37 15.53 -14.28
CA LEU A 692 -28.44 16.17 -13.52
C LEU A 692 -29.54 15.15 -13.20
N PRO A 693 -30.38 15.41 -12.19
CA PRO A 693 -31.64 14.70 -12.00
C PRO A 693 -32.49 14.65 -13.28
N ASP A 694 -33.36 13.66 -13.36
CA ASP A 694 -34.24 13.34 -14.50
C ASP A 694 -33.52 12.94 -15.80
N LYS A 695 -32.19 12.72 -15.75
CA LYS A 695 -31.46 12.17 -16.89
C LYS A 695 -31.51 10.64 -16.89
N GLU A 696 -31.74 10.08 -18.06
CA GLU A 696 -31.60 8.65 -18.30
C GLU A 696 -30.14 8.24 -18.15
N LEU A 697 -29.96 7.07 -17.53
CA LEU A 697 -28.68 6.45 -17.29
C LEU A 697 -28.37 5.49 -18.43
N PHE A 698 -27.17 5.60 -18.97
CA PHE A 698 -26.69 4.78 -20.08
C PHE A 698 -25.34 4.16 -19.75
N GLY A 699 -25.23 2.86 -20.03
CA GLY A 699 -24.00 2.09 -19.93
C GLY A 699 -23.40 1.78 -21.30
N TYR A 700 -22.15 1.31 -21.30
CA TYR A 700 -21.52 0.72 -22.47
C TYR A 700 -21.50 -0.81 -22.31
N TYR A 701 -22.27 -1.53 -23.13
CA TYR A 701 -22.42 -2.99 -22.97
C TYR A 701 -21.21 -3.77 -23.47
N GLY A 702 -20.47 -3.24 -24.45
CA GLY A 702 -19.22 -3.85 -24.89
C GLY A 702 -19.37 -5.19 -25.61
N TYR A 703 -20.53 -5.45 -26.23
CA TYR A 703 -20.72 -6.67 -27.01
C TYR A 703 -19.72 -6.75 -28.17
N SER A 704 -19.09 -7.92 -28.32
CA SER A 704 -18.26 -8.29 -29.46
C SER A 704 -19.12 -8.85 -30.59
N GLU A 705 -18.62 -8.79 -31.82
CA GLU A 705 -19.19 -9.60 -32.90
C GLU A 705 -19.01 -11.08 -32.54
N ALA A 706 -20.10 -11.85 -32.64
CA ALA A 706 -20.16 -13.25 -32.30
C ALA A 706 -21.08 -13.97 -33.30
N ASP A 707 -21.00 -15.30 -33.33
CA ASP A 707 -21.95 -16.10 -34.10
C ASP A 707 -23.30 -16.15 -33.40
N PHE A 708 -24.36 -16.34 -34.19
CA PHE A 708 -25.68 -16.62 -33.65
C PHE A 708 -25.65 -17.85 -32.74
N PRO A 709 -26.25 -17.82 -31.54
CA PRO A 709 -27.17 -16.79 -30.98
C PRO A 709 -26.53 -15.84 -29.96
N GLU A 710 -25.21 -15.75 -29.94
CA GLU A 710 -24.44 -14.95 -28.99
C GLU A 710 -24.32 -13.47 -29.40
N ASP A 711 -24.84 -13.12 -30.59
CA ASP A 711 -24.82 -11.81 -31.22
C ASP A 711 -26.04 -10.93 -30.88
N PHE A 712 -25.88 -9.62 -31.03
CA PHE A 712 -26.95 -8.63 -30.83
C PHE A 712 -27.00 -7.64 -32.03
N PRO A 713 -27.82 -7.92 -33.07
CA PRO A 713 -27.78 -7.19 -34.34
C PRO A 713 -28.10 -5.71 -34.16
N TRP A 714 -29.03 -5.39 -33.26
CA TRP A 714 -29.38 -4.02 -32.90
C TRP A 714 -28.16 -3.22 -32.41
N TYR A 715 -27.24 -3.87 -31.67
CA TYR A 715 -26.02 -3.24 -31.14
C TYR A 715 -25.03 -2.92 -32.26
N HIS A 716 -24.82 -3.87 -33.17
CA HIS A 716 -23.93 -3.70 -34.33
C HIS A 716 -24.49 -2.73 -35.37
N GLU A 717 -25.82 -2.68 -35.53
CA GLU A 717 -26.47 -1.66 -36.35
C GLU A 717 -26.32 -0.28 -35.74
N LEU A 718 -26.60 -0.11 -34.45
CA LEU A 718 -26.43 1.17 -33.75
C LEU A 718 -24.98 1.66 -33.81
N ARG A 719 -24.01 0.75 -33.70
CA ARG A 719 -22.59 1.07 -33.87
C ARG A 719 -22.30 1.63 -35.27
N ARG A 720 -22.77 0.95 -36.32
CA ARG A 720 -22.59 1.41 -37.71
C ARG A 720 -23.26 2.76 -37.97
N GLN A 721 -24.44 3.00 -37.38
CA GLN A 721 -25.13 4.29 -37.46
C GLN A 721 -24.29 5.40 -36.80
N MET A 722 -23.82 5.18 -35.57
CA MET A 722 -22.96 6.15 -34.87
C MET A 722 -21.65 6.40 -35.63
N GLU A 723 -20.96 5.37 -36.13
CA GLU A 723 -19.73 5.53 -36.91
C GLU A 723 -19.96 6.37 -38.18
N ARG A 724 -21.11 6.18 -38.84
CA ARG A 724 -21.53 6.98 -39.99
C ARG A 724 -21.78 8.44 -39.60
N GLU A 725 -22.50 8.71 -38.51
CA GLU A 725 -22.76 10.07 -38.01
C GLU A 725 -21.46 10.82 -37.69
N VAL A 726 -20.56 10.20 -36.92
CA VAL A 726 -19.25 10.77 -36.57
C VAL A 726 -18.42 11.06 -37.82
N ARG A 727 -18.47 10.18 -38.83
CA ARG A 727 -17.79 10.42 -40.12
C ARG A 727 -18.37 11.64 -40.85
N LEU A 728 -19.70 11.74 -40.94
CA LEU A 728 -20.39 12.86 -41.58
C LEU A 728 -20.11 14.20 -40.87
N GLU A 729 -20.07 14.21 -39.53
CA GLU A 729 -19.71 15.39 -38.74
C GLU A 729 -18.28 15.84 -39.00
N LYS A 730 -17.31 14.91 -39.06
CA LYS A 730 -15.93 15.21 -39.41
C LYS A 730 -15.81 15.78 -40.82
N GLU A 731 -16.51 15.20 -41.79
CA GLU A 731 -16.56 15.70 -43.17
C GLU A 731 -17.17 17.12 -43.24
N ALA A 732 -18.25 17.38 -42.50
CA ALA A 732 -18.88 18.69 -42.43
C ALA A 732 -17.96 19.74 -41.76
N ALA A 733 -17.29 19.38 -40.67
CA ALA A 733 -16.32 20.24 -40.00
C ALA A 733 -15.12 20.56 -40.92
N ALA A 734 -14.59 19.57 -41.64
CA ALA A 734 -13.51 19.76 -42.61
C ALA A 734 -13.93 20.68 -43.76
N LYS A 735 -15.15 20.51 -44.31
CA LYS A 735 -15.71 21.42 -45.32
C LYS A 735 -15.84 22.85 -44.80
N LYS A 736 -16.33 23.02 -43.56
CA LYS A 736 -16.46 24.34 -42.92
C LYS A 736 -15.09 25.01 -42.73
N ALA A 737 -14.09 24.25 -42.28
CA ALA A 737 -12.71 24.73 -42.12
C ALA A 737 -12.10 25.19 -43.47
N ALA A 738 -12.31 24.42 -44.53
CA ALA A 738 -11.84 24.74 -45.88
C ALA A 738 -12.51 25.98 -46.50
N ILE A 739 -13.75 26.29 -46.10
CA ILE A 739 -14.45 27.51 -46.50
C ILE A 739 -13.90 28.74 -45.75
N THR A 740 -13.60 28.60 -44.46
CA THR A 740 -13.04 29.68 -43.63
C THR A 740 -11.56 29.97 -43.90
N SER A 741 -10.82 29.04 -44.53
CA SER A 741 -9.39 29.19 -44.86
C SER A 741 -9.13 29.75 -46.26
N LYS A 742 -10.16 30.08 -47.05
CA LYS A 742 -9.95 30.80 -48.31
C LYS A 742 -9.61 32.27 -48.02
N PRO A 743 -8.53 32.83 -48.59
CA PRO A 743 -8.22 34.25 -48.40
C PRO A 743 -9.40 35.10 -48.89
N LYS A 744 -9.81 36.08 -48.10
CA LYS A 744 -10.70 37.14 -48.61
C LYS A 744 -9.96 37.90 -49.73
N PRO A 745 -10.66 38.25 -50.83
CA PRO A 745 -10.05 38.95 -51.95
C PRO A 745 -9.45 40.30 -51.55
#